data_AF-A0A951TAZ5-F1
#
_entry.id   AF-A0A951TAZ5-F1
#
_cell.length_a   1.000
_cell.length_b   1.000
_cell.length_c   1.000
_cell.angle_alpha   90.00
_cell.angle_beta   90.00
_cell.angle_gamma   90.00
#
_symmetry.space_group_name_H-M   'P 1'
#
loop_
_entity.id
_entity.type
_entity.pdbx_description
1 polymer ?
#
loop_
_entity_poly.entity_id
_entity_poly.type
_entity_poly.pdbx_seq_one_letter_code
_entity_poly.pdbx_strand_id
1 'polypeptide(L)'
;FVQWSDGVLTAARTDLNVTANISVTASFAVNTYTLTYTAGANGSITGTTPQTVNHGADGTEVTATPDTGYHFVQWSDGLPMASRTDLNVTANLAVTAEFEPISAPELTTLSLNSGDTATSNPAVTLNNTCAGSPTQYMASEDPAFTGASWATYGTAPTFTLSIGVGARTVYFKVKNAIGESGVASDSIFLEPQTVSVAAGTFDMGRTSAGDDAAYGQANELPVHSVTLGAYQIGKFEATNQEYCDVLNWALAKGYLRTAANAAWAGTGSIYADADGAGAGTATVLLVNPTDSTCNIQFGSGVFTPKTRTGLPGTTSHSMAPHPMVQVSWWGAVAFCNWLSEMRGLASCYDMNTAGWPLVIAPPAPGGYRLPTEAEWERAAAWNGTKHWIYGFSSDTLTGKNRVNYNDSNPNYVNPLGLTSAPYTSPVGWFNGTNTSPNGSVTTVNSVSPVGAYDMSGNVWEWCGDWYLDTYYSGGAMTNPTGPGTGSDRVLRGGAWNHNFSNCLSARRNYYTPAYTNLNSGFRVSRTPSPLVVKSFSVNGGAVATMDPAVTLNNTCAGSPTQYMASEDPAFTGASWATYGTAPTFTLSIGVGARTVYFKVKNAIGESGVASDSIFLEPQTVSVAAGTFDMGRTSAGDDAAYGQANELPVHSVTLGAYQIGKFEATNQEYCDVLNWALAKGYLRTAANAAWAGTGSIYADADGAGAGTATVLLVNPTDSTCNIQFGSGVFTPKTRTGLPGTTSHSMAPHPMVQVSWWGAVAFCNWLSEMRGLASCYDMNTAGWPLVIAPPAPGGYRLPTEAEWERAAAWNGTKHWIYGFSSDTLTGKNRVNYNDSNPNYVNPLGLTSAPYTSPVGWFNGTNTSPNGSVTTVNSVSPVGAYDMSGNVWEWCGDWYLDTYYSGGAMTNPTGPGTGSDRVLRGGAWNHNFSNCLSARRNYYTPAYTNLNSGFRVSRTP
;
A
#
# COMPACT_ATOMS: atom_id res chain seq x y z
N PHE A 1 52.71 19.32 -24.44
CA PHE A 1 53.69 20.02 -25.29
C PHE A 1 54.02 19.09 -26.45
N VAL A 2 54.01 19.57 -27.69
CA VAL A 2 54.32 18.77 -28.88
C VAL A 2 55.70 19.12 -29.42
N GLN A 3 55.92 20.38 -29.77
CA GLN A 3 57.19 20.89 -30.30
C GLN A 3 57.22 22.42 -30.30
N TRP A 4 58.40 23.01 -30.44
CA TRP A 4 58.59 24.42 -30.81
C TRP A 4 58.51 24.61 -32.33
N SER A 5 58.20 25.82 -32.79
CA SER A 5 58.05 26.15 -34.24
C SER A 5 59.32 25.99 -35.07
N ASP A 6 60.47 25.84 -34.44
CA ASP A 6 61.79 25.59 -35.04
C ASP A 6 62.20 24.10 -34.95
N GLY A 7 61.29 23.22 -34.54
CA GLY A 7 61.48 21.76 -34.53
C GLY A 7 62.09 21.20 -33.24
N VAL A 8 62.30 22.01 -32.20
CA VAL A 8 62.78 21.51 -30.90
C VAL A 8 61.66 20.74 -30.20
N LEU A 9 61.92 19.47 -29.85
CA LEU A 9 60.91 18.56 -29.27
C LEU A 9 60.92 18.51 -27.73
N THR A 10 61.83 19.21 -27.07
CA THR A 10 61.88 19.30 -25.61
C THR A 10 61.03 20.46 -25.10
N ALA A 11 60.15 20.19 -24.13
CA ALA A 11 59.25 21.20 -23.55
C ALA A 11 60.00 22.36 -22.88
N ALA A 12 61.15 22.05 -22.27
CA ALA A 12 62.10 23.04 -21.81
C ALA A 12 63.14 23.31 -22.90
N ARG A 13 63.48 24.57 -23.12
CA ARG A 13 64.59 25.00 -23.99
C ARG A 13 65.36 26.14 -23.33
N THR A 14 66.61 26.30 -23.73
CA THR A 14 67.47 27.42 -23.33
C THR A 14 68.25 27.86 -24.56
N ASP A 15 68.07 29.11 -24.97
CA ASP A 15 68.73 29.67 -26.14
C ASP A 15 70.03 30.36 -25.72
N LEU A 16 71.16 29.90 -26.27
CA LEU A 16 72.50 30.42 -25.96
C LEU A 16 73.06 31.21 -27.14
N ASN A 17 73.90 32.21 -26.86
CA ASN A 17 74.55 33.07 -27.87
C ASN A 17 73.58 33.79 -28.82
N VAL A 18 72.49 34.35 -28.28
CA VAL A 18 71.45 35.08 -29.03
C VAL A 18 72.02 36.39 -29.61
N THR A 19 72.26 36.44 -30.92
CA THR A 19 72.82 37.62 -31.64
C THR A 19 71.77 38.43 -32.42
N ALA A 20 70.53 37.95 -32.46
CA ALA A 20 69.38 38.61 -33.06
C ALA A 20 68.09 38.20 -32.33
N ASN A 21 66.99 38.94 -32.54
CA ASN A 21 65.70 38.62 -31.92
C ASN A 21 65.22 37.21 -32.35
N ILE A 22 64.93 36.34 -31.39
CA ILE A 22 64.33 35.02 -31.61
C ILE A 22 62.85 35.08 -31.26
N SER A 23 62.00 34.62 -32.18
CA SER A 23 60.56 34.47 -31.96
C SER A 23 60.18 33.03 -32.30
N VAL A 24 59.86 32.23 -31.28
CA VAL A 24 59.45 30.83 -31.43
C VAL A 24 58.12 30.61 -30.72
N THR A 25 57.29 29.73 -31.28
CA THR A 25 55.97 29.43 -30.72
C THR A 25 55.93 27.97 -30.28
N ALA A 26 55.46 27.71 -29.05
CA ALA A 26 55.22 26.35 -28.58
C ALA A 26 53.89 25.82 -29.15
N SER A 27 53.93 24.61 -29.70
CA SER A 27 52.76 23.87 -30.16
C SER A 27 52.31 22.88 -29.09
N PHE A 28 51.01 22.86 -28.84
CA PHE A 28 50.36 21.95 -27.88
C PHE A 28 49.28 21.16 -28.61
N ALA A 29 49.18 19.86 -28.30
CA ALA A 29 48.05 19.03 -28.62
C ALA A 29 47.32 18.72 -27.32
N VAL A 30 46.00 18.63 -27.41
CA VAL A 30 45.18 18.17 -26.29
C VAL A 30 45.44 16.69 -26.07
N ASN A 31 45.56 16.27 -24.80
CA ASN A 31 45.65 14.84 -24.48
C ASN A 31 44.36 14.17 -24.97
N THR A 32 44.46 12.94 -25.46
CA THR A 32 43.29 12.14 -25.84
C THR A 32 43.19 10.89 -24.97
N TYR A 33 41.96 10.45 -24.74
CA TYR A 33 41.66 9.26 -23.95
C TYR A 33 40.76 8.32 -24.72
N THR A 34 40.95 7.02 -24.49
CA THR A 34 40.20 5.95 -25.13
C THR A 34 39.14 5.40 -24.18
N LEU A 35 37.89 5.37 -24.63
CA LEU A 35 36.77 4.72 -23.96
C LEU A 35 36.46 3.41 -24.70
N THR A 36 36.71 2.28 -24.06
CA THR A 36 36.44 0.95 -24.60
C THR A 36 35.25 0.34 -23.88
N TYR A 37 34.15 0.20 -24.62
CA TYR A 37 32.95 -0.49 -24.16
C TYR A 37 32.91 -1.87 -24.80
N THR A 38 32.88 -2.90 -23.97
CA THR A 38 32.84 -4.29 -24.42
C THR A 38 31.52 -4.91 -23.97
N ALA A 39 30.91 -5.74 -24.79
CA ALA A 39 29.84 -6.60 -24.32
C ALA A 39 30.46 -7.87 -23.74
N GLY A 40 30.05 -8.25 -22.53
CA GLY A 40 30.29 -9.60 -22.01
C GLY A 40 29.56 -10.64 -22.87
N ALA A 41 29.69 -11.91 -22.51
CA ALA A 41 28.98 -12.98 -23.21
C ALA A 41 27.46 -12.72 -23.20
N ASN A 42 26.80 -13.02 -24.32
CA ASN A 42 25.35 -12.95 -24.48
C ASN A 42 24.74 -11.54 -24.52
N GLY A 43 25.47 -10.59 -25.09
CA GLY A 43 24.92 -9.32 -25.51
C GLY A 43 25.85 -8.59 -26.47
N SER A 44 25.47 -7.37 -26.83
CA SER A 44 26.17 -6.53 -27.78
C SER A 44 26.18 -5.08 -27.31
N ILE A 45 27.12 -4.28 -27.83
CA ILE A 45 27.13 -2.83 -27.62
C ILE A 45 26.63 -2.14 -28.88
N THR A 46 25.61 -1.30 -28.74
CA THR A 46 25.14 -0.38 -29.78
C THR A 46 25.68 1.02 -29.49
N GLY A 47 26.46 1.58 -30.41
CA GLY A 47 27.15 2.85 -30.23
C GLY A 47 28.61 2.79 -30.69
N THR A 48 29.33 3.89 -30.61
CA THR A 48 30.74 3.94 -31.02
C THR A 48 31.61 3.32 -29.92
N THR A 49 32.39 2.28 -30.25
CA THR A 49 33.40 1.70 -29.35
C THR A 49 34.55 1.09 -30.16
N PRO A 50 35.82 1.33 -29.79
CA PRO A 50 36.27 2.31 -28.81
C PRO A 50 36.07 3.76 -29.30
N GLN A 51 35.95 4.69 -28.36
CA GLN A 51 35.89 6.14 -28.64
C GLN A 51 37.21 6.79 -28.28
N THR A 52 37.64 7.80 -29.05
CA THR A 52 38.77 8.65 -28.70
C THR A 52 38.27 10.07 -28.49
N VAL A 53 38.41 10.58 -27.28
CA VAL A 53 37.94 11.92 -26.89
C VAL A 53 39.09 12.76 -26.37
N ASN A 54 39.00 14.07 -26.56
CA ASN A 54 39.96 15.01 -25.99
C ASN A 54 39.81 15.06 -24.46
N HIS A 55 40.87 15.41 -23.75
CA HIS A 55 40.87 15.60 -22.31
C HIS A 55 39.77 16.58 -21.88
N GLY A 56 38.85 16.10 -21.05
CA GLY A 56 37.70 16.85 -20.54
C GLY A 56 36.50 16.91 -21.50
N ALA A 57 36.55 16.23 -22.65
CA ALA A 57 35.40 16.06 -23.52
C ALA A 57 34.56 14.83 -23.12
N ASP A 58 33.30 14.84 -23.52
CA ASP A 58 32.36 13.75 -23.27
C ASP A 58 32.49 12.67 -24.34
N GLY A 59 32.28 11.41 -23.94
CA GLY A 59 31.99 10.32 -24.86
C GLY A 59 30.63 10.48 -25.54
N THR A 60 30.37 9.67 -26.56
CA THR A 60 29.03 9.47 -27.12
C THR A 60 28.33 8.32 -26.41
N GLU A 61 27.01 8.35 -26.33
CA GLU A 61 26.24 7.30 -25.66
C GLU A 61 26.47 5.93 -26.31
N VAL A 62 26.61 4.91 -25.47
CA VAL A 62 26.55 3.50 -25.85
C VAL A 62 25.43 2.80 -25.08
N THR A 63 24.82 1.79 -25.69
CA THR A 63 23.78 0.97 -25.07
C THR A 63 24.18 -0.49 -25.14
N ALA A 64 24.21 -1.15 -23.98
CA ALA A 64 24.33 -2.59 -23.86
C ALA A 64 22.99 -3.26 -24.20
N THR A 65 22.96 -3.98 -25.31
CA THR A 65 21.77 -4.69 -25.80
C THR A 65 21.95 -6.17 -25.49
N PRO A 66 21.16 -6.76 -24.57
CA PRO A 66 21.23 -8.19 -24.29
C PRO A 66 20.83 -9.02 -25.51
N ASP A 67 21.46 -10.18 -25.68
CA ASP A 67 21.01 -11.16 -26.66
C ASP A 67 19.66 -11.77 -26.24
N THR A 68 18.98 -12.41 -27.18
CA THR A 68 17.69 -13.07 -26.90
C THR A 68 17.87 -14.09 -25.78
N GLY A 69 17.06 -13.93 -24.72
CA GLY A 69 17.09 -14.81 -23.55
C GLY A 69 18.04 -14.38 -22.44
N TYR A 70 18.61 -13.18 -22.52
CA TYR A 70 19.43 -12.58 -21.49
C TYR A 70 18.90 -11.20 -21.11
N HIS A 71 19.30 -10.71 -19.93
CA HIS A 71 19.06 -9.34 -19.51
C HIS A 71 20.37 -8.70 -19.07
N PHE A 72 20.46 -7.38 -19.26
CA PHE A 72 21.57 -6.59 -18.77
C PHE A 72 21.51 -6.52 -17.24
N VAL A 73 22.63 -6.85 -16.58
CA VAL A 73 22.75 -6.80 -15.12
C VAL A 73 23.35 -5.45 -14.72
N GLN A 74 24.55 -5.17 -15.21
CA GLN A 74 25.33 -4.00 -14.89
C GLN A 74 26.54 -3.90 -15.83
N TRP A 75 27.25 -2.78 -15.77
CA TRP A 75 28.62 -2.69 -16.29
C TRP A 75 29.60 -3.19 -15.23
N SER A 76 30.80 -3.59 -15.64
CA SER A 76 31.86 -4.09 -14.76
C SER A 76 32.36 -3.09 -13.70
N ASP A 77 31.95 -1.82 -13.80
CA ASP A 77 32.16 -0.76 -12.81
C ASP A 77 30.94 -0.53 -11.90
N GLY A 78 29.95 -1.42 -11.94
CA GLY A 78 28.76 -1.43 -11.09
C GLY A 78 27.62 -0.52 -11.56
N LEU A 79 27.70 0.08 -12.75
CA LEU A 79 26.62 0.93 -13.25
C LEU A 79 25.42 0.08 -13.76
N PRO A 80 24.20 0.30 -13.24
CA PRO A 80 23.04 -0.56 -13.50
C PRO A 80 22.24 -0.16 -14.76
N MET A 81 22.63 0.90 -15.46
CA MET A 81 21.92 1.36 -16.66
C MET A 81 22.57 0.79 -17.92
N ALA A 82 21.77 0.14 -18.76
CA ALA A 82 22.22 -0.44 -20.02
C ALA A 82 22.77 0.62 -20.99
N SER A 83 22.16 1.81 -21.02
CA SER A 83 22.69 2.98 -21.72
C SER A 83 23.62 3.77 -20.79
N ARG A 84 24.80 4.15 -21.28
CA ARG A 84 25.75 5.01 -20.56
C ARG A 84 26.43 6.00 -21.49
N THR A 85 26.74 7.17 -20.94
CA THR A 85 27.60 8.19 -21.55
C THR A 85 28.62 8.62 -20.51
N ASP A 86 29.91 8.49 -20.83
CA ASP A 86 30.99 8.88 -19.92
C ASP A 86 31.40 10.33 -20.20
N LEU A 87 31.10 11.22 -19.25
CA LEU A 87 31.29 12.66 -19.37
C LEU A 87 32.64 13.12 -18.79
N ASN A 88 33.17 14.23 -19.30
CA ASN A 88 34.41 14.86 -18.82
C ASN A 88 35.58 13.88 -18.67
N VAL A 89 35.94 13.21 -19.77
CA VAL A 89 36.90 12.11 -19.75
C VAL A 89 38.32 12.62 -19.53
N THR A 90 38.95 12.18 -18.44
CA THR A 90 40.32 12.58 -18.03
C THR A 90 41.29 11.39 -17.91
N ALA A 91 40.82 10.18 -18.20
CA ALA A 91 41.61 8.96 -18.25
C ALA A 91 40.97 7.97 -19.23
N ASN A 92 41.73 6.94 -19.62
CA ASN A 92 41.16 5.83 -20.40
C ASN A 92 40.13 5.06 -19.55
N LEU A 93 39.07 4.57 -20.19
CA LEU A 93 38.04 3.74 -19.58
C LEU A 93 37.94 2.43 -20.35
N ALA A 94 37.87 1.31 -19.64
CA ALA A 94 37.55 0.01 -20.24
C ALA A 94 36.52 -0.69 -19.36
N VAL A 95 35.29 -0.83 -19.86
CA VAL A 95 34.16 -1.41 -19.12
C VAL A 95 33.47 -2.48 -19.95
N THR A 96 32.99 -3.52 -19.28
CA THR A 96 32.30 -4.64 -19.91
C THR A 96 30.86 -4.70 -19.42
N ALA A 97 29.89 -4.79 -20.32
CA ALA A 97 28.49 -5.02 -19.97
C ALA A 97 28.29 -6.49 -19.56
N GLU A 98 27.68 -6.72 -18.41
CA GLU A 98 27.39 -8.04 -17.87
C GLU A 98 25.94 -8.42 -18.17
N PHE A 99 25.75 -9.64 -18.66
CA PHE A 99 24.45 -10.18 -19.02
C PHE A 99 24.21 -11.51 -18.32
N GLU A 100 22.98 -11.72 -17.86
CA GLU A 100 22.57 -12.97 -17.22
C GLU A 100 21.37 -13.59 -17.95
N PRO A 101 21.33 -14.94 -18.03
CA PRO A 101 20.23 -15.64 -18.68
C PRO A 101 18.91 -15.35 -17.96
N ILE A 102 17.89 -15.02 -18.73
CA ILE A 102 16.50 -14.95 -18.26
C ILE A 102 16.02 -16.39 -18.09
N SER A 103 15.42 -16.72 -16.95
CA SER A 103 14.74 -17.99 -16.73
C SER A 103 13.29 -17.92 -17.22
N ALA A 104 12.69 -19.08 -17.51
CA ALA A 104 11.23 -19.14 -17.66
C ALA A 104 10.57 -18.61 -16.37
N PRO A 105 9.45 -17.88 -16.46
CA PRO A 105 8.88 -17.27 -15.26
C PRO A 105 8.44 -18.33 -14.27
N GLU A 106 8.69 -18.08 -12.99
CA GLU A 106 8.28 -18.97 -11.90
C GLU A 106 7.19 -18.28 -11.08
N LEU A 107 5.98 -18.80 -11.19
CA LEU A 107 4.82 -18.29 -10.48
C LEU A 107 4.75 -18.92 -9.08
N THR A 108 4.90 -18.09 -8.05
CA THR A 108 4.96 -18.55 -6.65
C THR A 108 3.61 -18.46 -5.94
N THR A 109 2.81 -17.45 -6.26
CA THR A 109 1.50 -17.22 -5.62
C THR A 109 0.48 -16.67 -6.62
N LEU A 110 -0.80 -16.97 -6.38
CA LEU A 110 -1.95 -16.33 -7.02
C LEU A 110 -3.04 -16.15 -5.95
N SER A 111 -3.66 -14.98 -5.92
CA SER A 111 -4.83 -14.70 -5.10
C SER A 111 -5.82 -13.76 -5.80
N LEU A 112 -7.08 -14.16 -5.85
CA LEU A 112 -8.17 -13.35 -6.38
C LEU A 112 -8.54 -12.27 -5.36
N ASN A 113 -8.58 -11.00 -5.79
CA ASN A 113 -8.89 -9.86 -4.92
C ASN A 113 -8.09 -9.86 -3.59
N SER A 114 -6.80 -10.17 -3.66
CA SER A 114 -5.90 -10.27 -2.52
C SER A 114 -6.29 -11.34 -1.49
N GLY A 115 -6.99 -12.39 -1.94
CA GLY A 115 -7.40 -13.53 -1.10
C GLY A 115 -8.82 -13.43 -0.54
N ASP A 116 -9.68 -12.62 -1.16
CA ASP A 116 -11.08 -12.55 -0.76
C ASP A 116 -11.79 -13.89 -0.94
N THR A 117 -12.59 -14.29 0.04
CA THR A 117 -13.40 -15.52 -0.06
C THR A 117 -14.65 -15.35 -0.93
N ALA A 118 -15.08 -14.11 -1.18
CA ALA A 118 -16.24 -13.80 -2.01
C ALA A 118 -16.20 -12.39 -2.57
N THR A 119 -16.88 -12.18 -3.70
CA THR A 119 -17.05 -10.88 -4.36
C THR A 119 -18.45 -10.78 -4.95
N SER A 120 -19.03 -9.58 -4.96
CA SER A 120 -20.20 -9.27 -5.80
C SER A 120 -19.79 -8.59 -7.12
N ASN A 121 -18.52 -8.23 -7.28
CA ASN A 121 -17.99 -7.67 -8.53
C ASN A 121 -17.40 -8.81 -9.37
N PRO A 122 -17.92 -9.08 -10.58
CA PRO A 122 -17.38 -10.12 -11.45
C PRO A 122 -15.98 -9.75 -11.99
N ALA A 123 -15.60 -8.47 -12.02
CA ALA A 123 -14.24 -8.08 -12.33
C ALA A 123 -13.33 -8.26 -11.11
N VAL A 124 -12.49 -9.28 -11.14
CA VAL A 124 -11.53 -9.63 -10.07
C VAL A 124 -10.11 -9.24 -10.44
N THR A 125 -9.29 -8.92 -9.45
CA THR A 125 -7.84 -8.70 -9.61
C THR A 125 -7.08 -10.00 -9.36
N LEU A 126 -6.05 -10.25 -10.16
CA LEU A 126 -5.20 -11.45 -10.11
C LEU A 126 -3.87 -11.12 -9.43
N ASN A 127 -3.86 -11.03 -8.10
CA ASN A 127 -2.67 -10.64 -7.34
C ASN A 127 -1.71 -11.83 -7.31
N ASN A 128 -0.48 -11.63 -7.78
CA ASN A 128 0.45 -12.72 -8.01
C ASN A 128 1.89 -12.29 -7.70
N THR A 129 2.74 -13.27 -7.38
CA THR A 129 4.18 -13.08 -7.24
C THR A 129 4.90 -14.00 -8.22
N CYS A 130 5.72 -13.41 -9.09
CA CYS A 130 6.40 -14.13 -10.15
C CYS A 130 7.86 -13.68 -10.29
N ALA A 131 8.78 -14.62 -10.40
CA ALA A 131 10.17 -14.39 -10.79
C ALA A 131 10.37 -14.56 -12.31
N GLY A 132 11.55 -14.25 -12.85
CA GLY A 132 11.89 -14.50 -14.25
C GLY A 132 11.27 -13.53 -15.26
N SER A 133 10.95 -12.30 -14.85
CA SER A 133 10.55 -11.19 -15.74
C SER A 133 9.44 -11.54 -16.76
N PRO A 134 8.22 -11.87 -16.29
CA PRO A 134 7.09 -12.18 -17.18
C PRO A 134 6.70 -10.99 -18.05
N THR A 135 6.33 -11.26 -19.30
CA THR A 135 5.87 -10.23 -20.26
C THR A 135 4.43 -10.40 -20.68
N GLN A 136 3.88 -11.61 -20.56
CA GLN A 136 2.48 -11.92 -20.89
C GLN A 136 1.84 -12.82 -19.83
N TYR A 137 0.52 -12.75 -19.71
CA TYR A 137 -0.30 -13.66 -18.89
C TYR A 137 -1.46 -14.24 -19.68
N MET A 138 -2.03 -15.32 -19.15
CA MET A 138 -3.27 -15.92 -19.61
C MET A 138 -4.09 -16.33 -18.38
N ALA A 139 -5.39 -16.04 -18.43
CA ALA A 139 -6.34 -16.36 -17.37
C ALA A 139 -7.61 -17.00 -17.94
N SER A 140 -8.21 -17.95 -17.23
CA SER A 140 -9.39 -18.70 -17.69
C SER A 140 -10.16 -19.34 -16.52
N GLU A 141 -11.47 -19.52 -16.65
CA GLU A 141 -12.26 -20.40 -15.75
C GLU A 141 -12.22 -21.87 -16.20
N ASP A 142 -11.72 -22.15 -17.41
CA ASP A 142 -11.41 -23.49 -17.90
C ASP A 142 -9.93 -23.83 -17.64
N PRO A 143 -9.60 -24.92 -16.90
CA PRO A 143 -8.23 -25.36 -16.66
C PRO A 143 -7.43 -25.67 -17.94
N ALA A 144 -8.11 -25.99 -19.05
CA ALA A 144 -7.47 -26.20 -20.34
C ALA A 144 -7.18 -24.90 -21.10
N PHE A 145 -7.61 -23.75 -20.57
CA PHE A 145 -7.50 -22.43 -21.21
C PHE A 145 -8.18 -22.39 -22.60
N THR A 146 -9.23 -23.18 -22.83
CA THR A 146 -9.95 -23.19 -24.11
C THR A 146 -10.57 -21.81 -24.37
N GLY A 147 -10.18 -21.18 -25.48
CA GLY A 147 -10.68 -19.86 -25.87
C GLY A 147 -10.01 -18.68 -25.16
N ALA A 148 -9.06 -18.92 -24.25
CA ALA A 148 -8.28 -17.85 -23.62
C ALA A 148 -7.12 -17.41 -24.53
N SER A 149 -6.69 -16.16 -24.40
CA SER A 149 -5.58 -15.56 -25.16
C SER A 149 -4.52 -14.96 -24.24
N TRP A 150 -3.30 -14.87 -24.75
CA TRP A 150 -2.21 -14.18 -24.06
C TRP A 150 -2.41 -12.67 -24.11
N ALA A 151 -2.30 -12.01 -22.95
CA ALA A 151 -2.37 -10.56 -22.78
C ALA A 151 -1.10 -10.01 -22.13
N THR A 152 -0.84 -8.71 -22.26
CA THR A 152 0.32 -8.05 -21.64
C THR A 152 0.30 -8.17 -20.12
N TYR A 153 1.42 -8.59 -19.53
CA TYR A 153 1.54 -8.74 -18.08
C TYR A 153 1.62 -7.37 -17.38
N GLY A 154 0.79 -7.20 -16.35
CA GLY A 154 0.93 -6.18 -15.31
C GLY A 154 1.02 -6.87 -13.95
N THR A 155 1.42 -6.15 -12.90
CA THR A 155 1.63 -6.73 -11.55
C THR A 155 0.34 -7.24 -10.89
N ALA A 156 -0.82 -6.69 -11.26
CA ALA A 156 -2.14 -7.15 -10.81
C ALA A 156 -3.18 -7.01 -11.95
N PRO A 157 -3.16 -7.91 -12.96
CA PRO A 157 -4.12 -7.86 -14.06
C PRO A 157 -5.54 -8.17 -13.58
N THR A 158 -6.54 -7.82 -14.40
CA THR A 158 -7.95 -8.09 -14.10
C THR A 158 -8.52 -9.21 -14.95
N PHE A 159 -9.48 -9.94 -14.39
CA PHE A 159 -10.25 -10.98 -15.08
C PHE A 159 -11.73 -10.81 -14.77
N THR A 160 -12.61 -11.03 -15.75
CA THR A 160 -14.06 -10.95 -15.54
C THR A 160 -14.65 -12.35 -15.48
N LEU A 161 -15.19 -12.72 -14.32
CA LEU A 161 -15.86 -13.99 -14.08
C LEU A 161 -17.13 -14.12 -14.94
N SER A 162 -17.49 -15.36 -15.30
CA SER A 162 -18.76 -15.64 -15.95
C SER A 162 -19.97 -15.25 -15.08
N ILE A 163 -21.03 -14.78 -15.75
CA ILE A 163 -22.30 -14.39 -15.10
C ILE A 163 -22.88 -15.54 -14.25
N GLY A 164 -23.46 -15.20 -13.11
CA GLY A 164 -24.11 -16.15 -12.21
C GLY A 164 -23.63 -15.99 -10.77
N VAL A 165 -23.76 -17.06 -9.98
CA VAL A 165 -23.34 -17.11 -8.57
C VAL A 165 -22.64 -18.42 -8.25
N GLY A 166 -21.92 -18.45 -7.13
CA GLY A 166 -21.25 -19.65 -6.63
C GLY A 166 -19.73 -19.58 -6.71
N ALA A 167 -19.07 -20.69 -6.36
CA ALA A 167 -17.61 -20.79 -6.45
C ALA A 167 -17.14 -20.68 -7.92
N ARG A 168 -16.20 -19.77 -8.17
CA ARG A 168 -15.53 -19.57 -9.46
C ARG A 168 -14.03 -19.78 -9.26
N THR A 169 -13.45 -20.68 -10.05
CA THR A 169 -12.00 -20.95 -10.04
C THR A 169 -11.38 -20.30 -11.26
N VAL A 170 -10.34 -19.49 -11.06
CA VAL A 170 -9.56 -18.89 -12.14
C VAL A 170 -8.19 -19.55 -12.19
N TYR A 171 -7.83 -20.06 -13.35
CA TYR A 171 -6.52 -20.60 -13.67
C TYR A 171 -5.68 -19.50 -14.33
N PHE A 172 -4.42 -19.39 -13.93
CA PHE A 172 -3.51 -18.33 -14.35
C PHE A 172 -2.13 -18.90 -14.65
N LYS A 173 -1.52 -18.41 -15.72
CA LYS A 173 -0.12 -18.66 -16.05
C LYS A 173 0.47 -17.44 -16.75
N VAL A 174 1.79 -17.33 -16.67
CA VAL A 174 2.56 -16.24 -17.30
C VAL A 174 3.61 -16.82 -18.23
N LYS A 175 4.16 -15.98 -19.11
CA LYS A 175 5.28 -16.35 -19.95
C LYS A 175 6.20 -15.17 -20.26
N ASN A 176 7.38 -15.50 -20.73
CA ASN A 176 8.32 -14.57 -21.37
C ASN A 176 8.84 -15.20 -22.69
N ALA A 177 9.94 -14.67 -23.23
CA ALA A 177 10.55 -15.19 -24.46
C ALA A 177 11.18 -16.59 -24.32
N ILE A 178 11.44 -17.05 -23.08
CA ILE A 178 12.09 -18.31 -22.77
C ILE A 178 11.07 -19.44 -22.60
N GLY A 179 9.93 -19.18 -21.95
CA GLY A 179 8.92 -20.20 -21.72
C GLY A 179 7.75 -19.73 -20.88
N GLU A 180 6.84 -20.66 -20.59
CA GLU A 180 5.67 -20.48 -19.73
C GLU A 180 5.98 -20.92 -18.29
N SER A 181 5.31 -20.29 -17.33
CA SER A 181 5.26 -20.77 -15.95
C SER A 181 4.39 -22.03 -15.82
N GLY A 182 4.44 -22.67 -14.65
CA GLY A 182 3.35 -23.55 -14.21
C GLY A 182 2.01 -22.81 -14.12
N VAL A 183 0.92 -23.58 -14.06
CA VAL A 183 -0.44 -23.05 -13.82
C VAL A 183 -0.68 -22.93 -12.32
N ALA A 184 -1.07 -21.75 -11.86
CA ALA A 184 -1.67 -21.58 -10.54
C ALA A 184 -3.18 -21.38 -10.68
N SER A 185 -3.92 -21.64 -9.61
CA SER A 185 -5.33 -21.31 -9.55
C SER A 185 -5.71 -20.83 -8.16
N ASP A 186 -6.78 -20.04 -8.13
CA ASP A 186 -7.43 -19.62 -6.90
C ASP A 186 -8.94 -19.53 -7.14
N SER A 187 -9.73 -19.58 -6.07
CA SER A 187 -11.19 -19.62 -6.13
C SER A 187 -11.84 -18.56 -5.27
N ILE A 188 -12.89 -17.93 -5.81
CA ILE A 188 -13.68 -16.93 -5.12
C ILE A 188 -15.16 -17.23 -5.29
N PHE A 189 -15.97 -16.98 -4.26
CA PHE A 189 -17.42 -17.10 -4.40
C PHE A 189 -18.02 -15.84 -5.02
N LEU A 190 -18.64 -15.95 -6.19
CA LEU A 190 -19.40 -14.86 -6.81
C LEU A 190 -20.78 -14.78 -6.16
N GLU A 191 -21.03 -13.67 -5.48
CA GLU A 191 -22.31 -13.34 -4.84
C GLU A 191 -23.21 -12.53 -5.79
N PRO A 192 -24.54 -12.53 -5.58
CA PRO A 192 -25.41 -11.60 -6.28
C PRO A 192 -24.92 -10.17 -6.09
N GLN A 193 -25.02 -9.37 -7.15
CA GLN A 193 -24.73 -7.95 -7.04
C GLN A 193 -25.73 -7.28 -6.10
N THR A 194 -25.21 -6.56 -5.10
CA THR A 194 -26.04 -5.86 -4.11
C THR A 194 -25.63 -4.39 -4.00
N VAL A 195 -26.55 -3.59 -3.48
CA VAL A 195 -26.33 -2.22 -3.02
C VAL A 195 -26.63 -2.12 -1.53
N SER A 196 -25.90 -1.25 -0.83
CA SER A 196 -26.06 -1.08 0.61
C SER A 196 -27.07 0.03 0.90
N VAL A 197 -27.96 -0.22 1.86
CA VAL A 197 -28.92 0.75 2.36
C VAL A 197 -28.58 1.04 3.82
N ALA A 198 -28.28 2.31 4.10
CA ALA A 198 -27.96 2.76 5.45
C ALA A 198 -29.18 2.68 6.38
N ALA A 199 -28.93 2.41 7.66
CA ALA A 199 -29.96 2.46 8.69
C ALA A 199 -30.62 3.85 8.75
N GLY A 200 -31.91 3.88 9.07
CA GLY A 200 -32.62 5.14 9.27
C GLY A 200 -34.12 5.03 9.06
N THR A 201 -34.77 6.17 9.18
CA THR A 201 -36.24 6.32 9.08
C THR A 201 -36.63 6.86 7.71
N PHE A 202 -37.71 6.36 7.10
CA PHE A 202 -38.39 6.97 5.95
C PHE A 202 -39.90 6.94 6.15
N ASP A 203 -40.58 7.74 5.34
CA ASP A 203 -42.02 7.70 5.18
C ASP A 203 -42.38 6.70 4.08
N MET A 204 -43.15 5.67 4.46
CA MET A 204 -43.58 4.56 3.60
C MET A 204 -45.07 4.70 3.25
N GLY A 205 -45.45 4.34 2.02
CA GLY A 205 -46.80 4.49 1.48
C GLY A 205 -46.96 5.73 0.62
N ARG A 206 -48.19 6.04 0.22
CA ARG A 206 -48.50 7.22 -0.61
C ARG A 206 -49.33 8.26 0.13
N THR A 207 -49.30 9.50 -0.35
CA THR A 207 -50.16 10.57 0.18
C THR A 207 -51.61 10.44 -0.29
N SER A 208 -52.55 11.03 0.48
CA SER A 208 -53.96 11.09 0.11
C SER A 208 -54.31 12.24 -0.85
N ALA A 209 -53.37 13.14 -1.13
CA ALA A 209 -53.52 14.30 -2.01
C ALA A 209 -52.15 14.70 -2.59
N GLY A 210 -52.08 15.06 -3.87
CA GLY A 210 -50.82 15.35 -4.57
C GLY A 210 -50.65 14.52 -5.85
N ASP A 211 -49.43 14.48 -6.39
CA ASP A 211 -49.11 13.83 -7.67
C ASP A 211 -49.34 12.30 -7.65
N ASP A 212 -49.28 11.70 -6.47
CA ASP A 212 -49.48 10.27 -6.18
C ASP A 212 -50.94 9.89 -5.86
N ALA A 213 -51.83 10.87 -5.69
CA ALA A 213 -53.25 10.63 -5.39
C ALA A 213 -54.03 10.08 -6.61
N ALA A 214 -53.62 10.44 -7.83
CA ALA A 214 -54.36 10.14 -9.07
C ALA A 214 -54.28 8.67 -9.53
N TYR A 215 -53.28 7.91 -9.09
CA TYR A 215 -52.96 6.58 -9.64
C TYR A 215 -52.84 5.45 -8.61
N GLY A 216 -52.72 5.77 -7.32
CA GLY A 216 -52.59 4.77 -6.26
C GLY A 216 -53.91 4.17 -5.78
N GLN A 217 -53.82 3.04 -5.07
CA GLN A 217 -54.94 2.32 -4.45
C GLN A 217 -55.12 2.66 -2.96
N ALA A 218 -56.28 2.29 -2.39
CA ALA A 218 -56.60 2.54 -0.98
C ALA A 218 -55.65 1.79 -0.02
N ASN A 219 -55.15 0.63 -0.43
CA ASN A 219 -54.27 -0.25 0.33
C ASN A 219 -52.81 0.23 0.45
N GLU A 220 -52.50 1.36 -0.20
CA GLU A 220 -51.20 2.05 -0.18
C GLU A 220 -51.20 3.20 0.86
N LEU A 221 -52.35 3.47 1.49
CA LEU A 221 -52.55 4.47 2.54
C LEU A 221 -52.53 3.83 3.94
N PRO A 222 -52.19 4.60 5.00
CA PRO A 222 -51.63 5.95 4.96
C PRO A 222 -50.10 5.93 4.74
N VAL A 223 -49.54 7.12 4.45
CA VAL A 223 -48.11 7.36 4.72
C VAL A 223 -47.87 7.14 6.22
N HIS A 224 -46.84 6.37 6.56
CA HIS A 224 -46.44 6.12 7.94
C HIS A 224 -44.92 6.01 8.06
N SER A 225 -44.39 6.29 9.25
CA SER A 225 -42.96 6.31 9.50
C SER A 225 -42.42 4.90 9.75
N VAL A 226 -41.35 4.52 9.05
CA VAL A 226 -40.70 3.20 9.22
C VAL A 226 -39.21 3.39 9.47
N THR A 227 -38.70 2.79 10.53
CA THR A 227 -37.27 2.77 10.88
C THR A 227 -36.67 1.40 10.57
N LEU A 228 -35.61 1.37 9.76
CA LEU A 228 -34.91 0.14 9.35
C LEU A 228 -33.46 0.16 9.83
N GLY A 229 -32.92 -1.01 10.19
CA GLY A 229 -31.48 -1.23 10.31
C GLY A 229 -30.79 -1.19 8.94
N ALA A 230 -29.46 -1.25 8.92
CA ALA A 230 -28.72 -1.32 7.67
C ALA A 230 -28.85 -2.70 7.03
N TYR A 231 -28.97 -2.75 5.71
CA TYR A 231 -29.10 -3.99 4.95
C TYR A 231 -28.49 -3.84 3.55
N GLN A 232 -28.35 -4.96 2.87
CA GLN A 232 -28.04 -5.03 1.44
C GLN A 232 -29.25 -5.54 0.70
N ILE A 233 -29.50 -5.01 -0.49
CA ILE A 233 -30.53 -5.48 -1.41
C ILE A 233 -29.92 -5.72 -2.78
N GLY A 234 -30.42 -6.70 -3.51
CA GLY A 234 -30.00 -7.00 -4.87
C GLY A 234 -30.01 -5.72 -5.70
N LYS A 235 -28.89 -5.44 -6.36
CA LYS A 235 -28.78 -4.35 -7.34
C LYS A 235 -29.73 -4.61 -8.52
N PHE A 236 -29.95 -5.88 -8.82
CA PHE A 236 -30.78 -6.41 -9.88
C PHE A 236 -31.76 -7.46 -9.32
N GLU A 237 -32.81 -7.78 -10.08
CA GLU A 237 -33.59 -9.00 -9.86
C GLU A 237 -32.70 -10.25 -9.97
N ALA A 238 -33.10 -11.33 -9.31
CA ALA A 238 -32.44 -12.62 -9.48
C ALA A 238 -32.58 -13.09 -10.94
N THR A 239 -31.46 -13.39 -11.58
CA THR A 239 -31.41 -13.74 -13.01
C THR A 239 -31.68 -15.22 -13.24
N ASN A 240 -32.03 -15.58 -14.48
CA ASN A 240 -32.19 -16.98 -14.87
C ASN A 240 -30.89 -17.78 -14.67
N GLN A 241 -29.72 -17.19 -14.92
CA GLN A 241 -28.44 -17.87 -14.71
C GLN A 241 -28.20 -18.16 -13.23
N GLU A 242 -28.39 -17.16 -12.37
CA GLU A 242 -28.22 -17.35 -10.92
C GLU A 242 -29.16 -18.43 -10.39
N TYR A 243 -30.42 -18.43 -10.84
CA TYR A 243 -31.40 -19.45 -10.45
C TYR A 243 -30.99 -20.85 -10.93
N CYS A 244 -30.45 -20.98 -12.14
CA CYS A 244 -29.91 -22.24 -12.64
C CYS A 244 -28.71 -22.71 -11.81
N ASP A 245 -27.78 -21.83 -11.45
CA ASP A 245 -26.61 -22.17 -10.63
C ASP A 245 -27.04 -22.76 -9.29
N VAL A 246 -28.03 -22.13 -8.63
CA VAL A 246 -28.58 -22.60 -7.35
C VAL A 246 -29.39 -23.89 -7.51
N LEU A 247 -30.19 -24.05 -8.57
CA LEU A 247 -30.91 -25.30 -8.84
C LEU A 247 -29.97 -26.47 -9.13
N ASN A 248 -28.88 -26.24 -9.86
CA ASN A 248 -27.87 -27.25 -10.14
C ASN A 248 -27.19 -27.72 -8.85
N TRP A 249 -26.87 -26.78 -7.97
CA TRP A 249 -26.36 -27.09 -6.64
C TRP A 249 -27.38 -27.88 -5.79
N ALA A 250 -28.65 -27.46 -5.79
CA ALA A 250 -29.72 -28.13 -5.05
C ALA A 250 -30.04 -29.54 -5.60
N LEU A 251 -29.94 -29.72 -6.92
CA LEU A 251 -30.05 -31.02 -7.58
C LEU A 251 -28.94 -31.96 -7.12
N ALA A 252 -27.70 -31.49 -7.08
CA ALA A 252 -26.56 -32.27 -6.59
C ALA A 252 -26.69 -32.64 -5.10
N LYS A 253 -27.40 -31.83 -4.31
CA LYS A 253 -27.76 -32.12 -2.91
C LYS A 253 -28.96 -33.05 -2.75
N GLY A 254 -29.70 -33.35 -3.82
CA GLY A 254 -30.90 -34.18 -3.77
C GLY A 254 -32.13 -33.49 -3.17
N TYR A 255 -32.17 -32.15 -3.17
CA TYR A 255 -33.24 -31.36 -2.56
C TYR A 255 -34.50 -31.24 -3.42
N LEU A 256 -34.41 -31.51 -4.72
CA LEU A 256 -35.52 -31.31 -5.65
C LEU A 256 -36.53 -32.47 -5.59
N ARG A 257 -37.83 -32.15 -5.53
CA ARG A 257 -38.96 -33.08 -5.43
C ARG A 257 -39.94 -32.95 -6.59
N THR A 258 -40.80 -33.97 -6.76
CA THR A 258 -42.02 -33.93 -7.57
C THR A 258 -43.24 -33.60 -6.69
N ALA A 259 -44.41 -33.36 -7.31
CA ALA A 259 -45.67 -33.13 -6.57
C ALA A 259 -46.10 -34.31 -5.69
N ALA A 260 -45.65 -35.53 -6.01
CA ALA A 260 -45.89 -36.74 -5.22
C ALA A 260 -44.80 -36.98 -4.15
N ASN A 261 -43.97 -35.98 -3.90
CA ASN A 261 -42.82 -36.02 -3.01
C ASN A 261 -41.78 -37.13 -3.31
N ALA A 262 -41.61 -37.46 -4.61
CA ALA A 262 -40.48 -38.28 -5.04
C ALA A 262 -39.29 -37.38 -5.41
N ALA A 263 -38.07 -37.92 -5.40
CA ALA A 263 -36.90 -37.20 -5.92
C ALA A 263 -37.15 -36.79 -7.40
N TRP A 264 -36.83 -35.55 -7.74
CA TRP A 264 -37.06 -35.03 -9.09
C TRP A 264 -36.10 -35.67 -10.10
N ALA A 265 -36.65 -36.34 -11.11
CA ALA A 265 -35.90 -37.18 -12.05
C ALA A 265 -35.59 -36.50 -13.40
N GLY A 266 -35.55 -35.17 -13.46
CA GLY A 266 -35.20 -34.45 -14.68
C GLY A 266 -36.36 -34.00 -15.58
N THR A 267 -37.62 -34.14 -15.14
CA THR A 267 -38.79 -33.77 -15.95
C THR A 267 -39.96 -33.27 -15.11
N GLY A 268 -40.77 -32.38 -15.69
CA GLY A 268 -41.95 -31.78 -15.04
C GLY A 268 -41.60 -30.62 -14.09
N SER A 269 -42.61 -30.16 -13.35
CA SER A 269 -42.47 -29.08 -12.39
C SER A 269 -41.64 -29.51 -11.17
N ILE A 270 -40.96 -28.53 -10.55
CA ILE A 270 -40.02 -28.75 -9.45
C ILE A 270 -40.66 -28.31 -8.14
N TYR A 271 -40.56 -29.18 -7.14
CA TYR A 271 -41.09 -28.96 -5.80
C TYR A 271 -40.00 -29.09 -4.73
N ALA A 272 -40.31 -28.68 -3.50
CA ALA A 272 -39.56 -29.02 -2.30
C ALA A 272 -40.49 -29.54 -1.20
N ASP A 273 -39.92 -30.23 -0.21
CA ASP A 273 -40.60 -30.65 1.02
C ASP A 273 -41.14 -29.41 1.78
N ALA A 274 -42.43 -29.37 2.10
CA ALA A 274 -43.05 -28.20 2.74
C ALA A 274 -42.63 -28.02 4.22
N ASP A 275 -42.10 -29.07 4.84
CA ASP A 275 -41.75 -29.14 6.26
C ASP A 275 -40.56 -30.09 6.55
N GLY A 276 -39.73 -30.41 5.55
CA GLY A 276 -38.54 -31.26 5.74
C GLY A 276 -38.80 -32.69 6.25
N ALA A 277 -40.06 -33.12 6.39
CA ALA A 277 -40.42 -34.37 7.06
C ALA A 277 -40.33 -35.63 6.16
N GLY A 278 -39.88 -35.50 4.92
CA GLY A 278 -39.63 -36.61 4.00
C GLY A 278 -40.87 -37.16 3.27
N ALA A 279 -40.71 -38.31 2.61
CA ALA A 279 -41.69 -38.85 1.66
C ALA A 279 -43.09 -39.08 2.26
N GLY A 280 -44.13 -38.54 1.62
CA GLY A 280 -45.54 -38.67 2.01
C GLY A 280 -46.18 -37.40 2.61
N THR A 281 -45.42 -36.32 2.77
CA THR A 281 -45.92 -35.01 3.23
C THR A 281 -46.22 -34.03 2.09
N ALA A 282 -46.79 -32.87 2.42
CA ALA A 282 -47.12 -31.83 1.46
C ALA A 282 -45.84 -31.27 0.80
N THR A 283 -45.93 -30.99 -0.50
CA THR A 283 -44.85 -30.36 -1.27
C THR A 283 -45.27 -28.97 -1.73
N VAL A 284 -44.31 -28.06 -1.87
CA VAL A 284 -44.55 -26.71 -2.41
C VAL A 284 -43.92 -26.55 -3.79
N LEU A 285 -44.67 -26.01 -4.75
CA LEU A 285 -44.19 -25.74 -6.11
C LEU A 285 -43.13 -24.64 -6.06
N LEU A 286 -41.97 -24.85 -6.66
CA LEU A 286 -40.90 -23.85 -6.79
C LEU A 286 -40.95 -23.14 -8.14
N VAL A 287 -40.92 -23.93 -9.21
CA VAL A 287 -40.83 -23.46 -10.60
C VAL A 287 -41.34 -24.52 -11.56
N ASN A 288 -41.88 -24.11 -12.70
CA ASN A 288 -42.33 -25.01 -13.77
C ASN A 288 -41.50 -24.82 -15.07
N PRO A 289 -40.37 -25.53 -15.24
CA PRO A 289 -39.51 -25.36 -16.43
C PRO A 289 -40.15 -25.86 -17.73
N THR A 290 -41.21 -26.67 -17.66
CA THR A 290 -41.94 -27.15 -18.85
C THR A 290 -42.94 -26.11 -19.39
N ASP A 291 -43.22 -25.04 -18.64
CA ASP A 291 -44.03 -23.93 -19.14
C ASP A 291 -43.28 -23.21 -20.27
N SER A 292 -43.99 -22.89 -21.36
CA SER A 292 -43.39 -22.24 -22.53
C SER A 292 -42.85 -20.84 -22.23
N THR A 293 -43.35 -20.20 -21.17
CA THR A 293 -42.96 -18.86 -20.72
C THR A 293 -41.85 -18.87 -19.68
N CYS A 294 -41.44 -20.05 -19.17
CA CYS A 294 -40.29 -20.17 -18.27
C CYS A 294 -38.99 -20.05 -19.08
N ASN A 295 -38.04 -19.23 -18.60
CA ASN A 295 -36.80 -18.94 -19.33
C ASN A 295 -35.63 -19.89 -18.99
N ILE A 296 -35.86 -20.95 -18.23
CA ILE A 296 -34.88 -22.00 -17.93
C ILE A 296 -35.29 -23.34 -18.54
N GLN A 297 -34.33 -24.22 -18.77
CA GLN A 297 -34.53 -25.57 -19.29
C GLN A 297 -33.60 -26.55 -18.58
N PHE A 298 -33.94 -27.84 -18.64
CA PHE A 298 -33.09 -28.92 -18.12
C PHE A 298 -32.71 -29.86 -19.25
N GLY A 299 -31.41 -30.12 -19.39
CA GLY A 299 -30.87 -31.01 -20.42
C GLY A 299 -29.49 -31.50 -20.02
N SER A 300 -29.16 -32.75 -20.38
CA SER A 300 -27.85 -33.34 -20.07
C SER A 300 -27.46 -33.29 -18.58
N GLY A 301 -28.45 -33.35 -17.68
CA GLY A 301 -28.23 -33.34 -16.23
C GLY A 301 -28.06 -31.96 -15.59
N VAL A 302 -28.20 -30.87 -16.36
CA VAL A 302 -27.91 -29.50 -15.89
C VAL A 302 -29.06 -28.55 -16.28
N PHE A 303 -29.40 -27.63 -15.37
CA PHE A 303 -30.26 -26.48 -15.64
C PHE A 303 -29.47 -25.39 -16.36
N THR A 304 -30.00 -24.90 -17.47
CA THR A 304 -29.43 -23.78 -18.21
C THR A 304 -30.51 -22.77 -18.58
N PRO A 305 -30.18 -21.47 -18.70
CA PRO A 305 -31.07 -20.51 -19.32
C PRO A 305 -31.37 -20.88 -20.78
N LYS A 306 -32.56 -20.51 -21.27
CA LYS A 306 -32.95 -20.64 -22.68
C LYS A 306 -32.29 -19.54 -23.53
N THR A 307 -32.19 -19.81 -24.82
CA THR A 307 -31.92 -18.80 -25.85
C THR A 307 -33.20 -18.55 -26.64
N ARG A 308 -33.52 -17.29 -26.93
CA ARG A 308 -34.78 -16.90 -27.57
C ARG A 308 -34.53 -15.95 -28.74
N THR A 309 -35.33 -16.08 -29.80
CA THR A 309 -35.22 -15.24 -31.00
C THR A 309 -35.86 -13.87 -30.75
N GLY A 310 -35.17 -12.81 -31.14
CA GLY A 310 -35.66 -11.42 -31.08
C GLY A 310 -35.24 -10.61 -32.31
N LEU A 311 -35.42 -9.29 -32.26
CA LEU A 311 -35.09 -8.41 -33.37
C LEU A 311 -33.57 -8.19 -33.52
N PRO A 312 -33.09 -8.03 -34.77
CA PRO A 312 -33.76 -8.43 -36.02
C PRO A 312 -34.01 -9.94 -36.02
N GLY A 313 -35.17 -10.41 -36.53
CA GLY A 313 -35.82 -11.72 -36.28
C GLY A 313 -35.02 -13.02 -36.48
N THR A 314 -33.72 -12.93 -36.74
CA THR A 314 -32.73 -14.00 -36.79
C THR A 314 -31.77 -14.00 -35.59
N THR A 315 -31.83 -12.98 -34.73
CA THR A 315 -30.89 -12.78 -33.63
C THR A 315 -31.31 -13.62 -32.43
N SER A 316 -30.38 -14.43 -31.96
CA SER A 316 -30.53 -15.25 -30.75
C SER A 316 -30.06 -14.47 -29.53
N HIS A 317 -30.97 -14.25 -28.57
CA HIS A 317 -30.69 -13.58 -27.30
C HIS A 317 -30.61 -14.60 -26.17
N SER A 318 -29.55 -14.54 -25.37
CA SER A 318 -29.44 -15.34 -24.16
C SER A 318 -30.38 -14.81 -23.09
N MET A 319 -31.17 -15.69 -22.45
CA MET A 319 -32.00 -15.31 -21.30
C MET A 319 -31.25 -15.37 -19.97
N ALA A 320 -29.96 -15.72 -19.98
CA ALA A 320 -29.12 -15.76 -18.79
C ALA A 320 -29.19 -14.47 -17.94
N PRO A 321 -29.06 -13.26 -18.51
CA PRO A 321 -29.13 -12.01 -17.74
C PRO A 321 -30.56 -11.48 -17.54
N HIS A 322 -31.60 -12.17 -18.00
CA HIS A 322 -32.99 -11.75 -17.77
C HIS A 322 -33.44 -12.17 -16.36
N PRO A 323 -34.43 -11.47 -15.76
CA PRO A 323 -34.99 -11.87 -14.48
C PRO A 323 -35.61 -13.26 -14.57
N MET A 324 -35.51 -14.02 -13.48
CA MET A 324 -36.21 -15.27 -13.30
C MET A 324 -37.73 -15.01 -13.21
N VAL A 325 -38.51 -15.76 -13.98
CA VAL A 325 -39.99 -15.71 -14.00
C VAL A 325 -40.58 -17.11 -13.92
N GLN A 326 -41.90 -17.25 -13.76
CA GLN A 326 -42.53 -18.56 -13.47
C GLN A 326 -42.02 -19.19 -12.16
N VAL A 327 -41.59 -18.36 -11.22
CA VAL A 327 -41.11 -18.75 -9.90
C VAL A 327 -42.14 -18.36 -8.84
N SER A 328 -42.41 -19.28 -7.92
CA SER A 328 -43.33 -19.04 -6.80
C SER A 328 -42.62 -18.33 -5.65
N TRP A 329 -43.36 -17.91 -4.63
CA TRP A 329 -42.74 -17.40 -3.41
C TRP A 329 -41.83 -18.46 -2.76
N TRP A 330 -42.27 -19.72 -2.76
CA TRP A 330 -41.46 -20.85 -2.27
C TRP A 330 -40.17 -21.02 -3.10
N GLY A 331 -40.27 -20.91 -4.42
CA GLY A 331 -39.10 -20.99 -5.30
C GLY A 331 -38.08 -19.89 -5.02
N ALA A 332 -38.55 -18.69 -4.67
CA ALA A 332 -37.70 -17.56 -4.32
C ALA A 332 -37.06 -17.70 -2.93
N VAL A 333 -37.79 -18.23 -1.94
CA VAL A 333 -37.25 -18.53 -0.60
C VAL A 333 -36.24 -19.66 -0.63
N ALA A 334 -36.54 -20.76 -1.34
CA ALA A 334 -35.62 -21.87 -1.52
C ALA A 334 -34.31 -21.40 -2.14
N PHE A 335 -34.38 -20.55 -3.18
CA PHE A 335 -33.20 -19.91 -3.76
C PHE A 335 -32.37 -19.17 -2.71
N CYS A 336 -33.00 -18.32 -1.89
CA CYS A 336 -32.30 -17.56 -0.85
C CYS A 336 -31.60 -18.45 0.17
N ASN A 337 -32.28 -19.47 0.68
CA ASN A 337 -31.72 -20.39 1.67
C ASN A 337 -30.61 -21.26 1.08
N TRP A 338 -30.80 -21.81 -0.12
CA TRP A 338 -29.78 -22.63 -0.79
C TRP A 338 -28.56 -21.82 -1.21
N LEU A 339 -28.74 -20.58 -1.68
CA LEU A 339 -27.61 -19.67 -1.92
C LEU A 339 -26.84 -19.37 -0.63
N SER A 340 -27.56 -19.22 0.49
CA SER A 340 -26.94 -19.04 1.81
C SER A 340 -26.11 -20.27 2.19
N GLU A 341 -26.66 -21.47 2.06
CA GLU A 341 -25.95 -22.72 2.35
C GLU A 341 -24.74 -22.92 1.40
N MET A 342 -24.91 -22.62 0.11
CA MET A 342 -23.84 -22.66 -0.90
C MET A 342 -22.68 -21.74 -0.52
N ARG A 343 -22.97 -20.57 0.08
CA ARG A 343 -21.98 -19.60 0.55
C ARG A 343 -21.42 -19.91 1.95
N GLY A 344 -22.03 -20.82 2.71
CA GLY A 344 -21.71 -21.11 4.11
C GLY A 344 -22.31 -20.11 5.11
N LEU A 345 -23.40 -19.44 4.77
CA LEU A 345 -24.15 -18.53 5.63
C LEU A 345 -25.34 -19.23 6.30
N ALA A 346 -25.82 -18.67 7.42
CA ALA A 346 -27.02 -19.17 8.09
C ALA A 346 -28.28 -18.91 7.25
N SER A 347 -29.13 -19.93 7.08
CA SER A 347 -30.43 -19.82 6.42
C SER A 347 -31.38 -18.90 7.21
N CYS A 348 -32.06 -18.00 6.52
CA CYS A 348 -32.98 -17.05 7.16
C CYS A 348 -34.38 -17.64 7.39
N TYR A 349 -34.77 -18.65 6.62
CA TYR A 349 -36.06 -19.34 6.73
C TYR A 349 -35.88 -20.76 7.26
N ASP A 350 -36.80 -21.23 8.10
CA ASP A 350 -36.83 -22.64 8.51
C ASP A 350 -37.67 -23.46 7.52
N MET A 351 -37.00 -24.16 6.61
CA MET A 351 -37.66 -25.00 5.59
C MET A 351 -38.13 -26.36 6.14
N ASN A 352 -37.93 -26.63 7.44
CA ASN A 352 -38.45 -27.82 8.12
C ASN A 352 -39.75 -27.56 8.88
N THR A 353 -40.28 -26.34 8.80
CA THR A 353 -41.56 -25.97 9.41
C THR A 353 -42.52 -25.52 8.33
N ALA A 354 -43.74 -26.09 8.33
CA ALA A 354 -44.80 -25.71 7.40
C ALA A 354 -45.01 -24.19 7.41
N GLY A 355 -45.05 -23.59 6.21
CA GLY A 355 -45.10 -22.13 6.07
C GLY A 355 -43.76 -21.46 5.80
N TRP A 356 -42.65 -22.20 5.95
CA TRP A 356 -41.26 -21.73 5.92
C TRP A 356 -41.09 -20.37 6.61
N PRO A 357 -41.28 -20.30 7.94
CA PRO A 357 -41.24 -19.05 8.68
C PRO A 357 -39.84 -18.41 8.62
N LEU A 358 -39.82 -17.08 8.62
CA LEU A 358 -38.59 -16.29 8.76
C LEU A 358 -38.10 -16.39 10.20
N VAL A 359 -36.94 -17.02 10.41
CA VAL A 359 -36.36 -17.26 11.75
C VAL A 359 -35.19 -16.32 12.07
N ILE A 360 -34.55 -15.74 11.04
CA ILE A 360 -33.58 -14.65 11.17
C ILE A 360 -34.17 -13.41 10.50
N ALA A 361 -34.87 -12.59 11.29
CA ALA A 361 -35.50 -11.36 10.82
C ALA A 361 -34.52 -10.17 10.86
N PRO A 362 -34.63 -9.20 9.93
CA PRO A 362 -33.87 -7.96 10.04
C PRO A 362 -34.16 -7.23 11.36
N PRO A 363 -33.16 -6.56 11.96
CA PRO A 363 -31.84 -6.28 11.40
C PRO A 363 -30.78 -7.31 11.85
N ALA A 364 -31.19 -8.52 12.29
CA ALA A 364 -30.22 -9.53 12.72
C ALA A 364 -29.39 -10.02 11.51
N PRO A 365 -28.07 -10.19 11.68
CA PRO A 365 -27.22 -10.65 10.59
C PRO A 365 -27.54 -12.10 10.22
N GLY A 366 -27.59 -12.39 8.92
CA GLY A 366 -27.96 -13.70 8.38
C GLY A 366 -27.56 -13.88 6.93
N GLY A 367 -27.99 -15.00 6.34
CA GLY A 367 -27.85 -15.26 4.91
C GLY A 367 -28.79 -14.41 4.04
N TYR A 368 -28.98 -14.86 2.80
CA TYR A 368 -29.91 -14.25 1.87
C TYR A 368 -31.36 -14.56 2.24
N ARG A 369 -32.24 -13.61 1.97
CA ARG A 369 -33.69 -13.69 2.11
C ARG A 369 -34.37 -12.80 1.08
N LEU A 370 -35.69 -12.89 0.96
CA LEU A 370 -36.46 -11.84 0.32
C LEU A 370 -36.40 -10.54 1.15
N PRO A 371 -36.42 -9.35 0.51
CA PRO A 371 -36.58 -8.10 1.23
C PRO A 371 -37.93 -8.07 1.96
N THR A 372 -38.00 -7.35 3.07
CA THR A 372 -39.32 -6.97 3.58
C THR A 372 -39.96 -5.96 2.64
N GLU A 373 -41.28 -5.83 2.69
CA GLU A 373 -42.03 -4.83 1.92
C GLU A 373 -41.47 -3.42 2.17
N ALA A 374 -41.14 -3.12 3.44
CA ALA A 374 -40.53 -1.85 3.83
C ALA A 374 -39.09 -1.67 3.29
N GLU A 375 -38.25 -2.69 3.37
CA GLU A 375 -36.90 -2.64 2.81
C GLU A 375 -36.92 -2.45 1.29
N TRP A 376 -37.88 -3.07 0.60
CA TRP A 376 -38.04 -2.91 -0.83
C TRP A 376 -38.43 -1.47 -1.18
N GLU A 377 -39.45 -0.91 -0.53
CA GLU A 377 -39.94 0.45 -0.82
C GLU A 377 -38.90 1.52 -0.46
N ARG A 378 -38.20 1.35 0.68
CA ARG A 378 -37.08 2.21 1.09
C ARG A 378 -36.01 2.28 0.00
N ALA A 379 -35.60 1.13 -0.51
CA ALA A 379 -34.58 1.04 -1.56
C ALA A 379 -35.07 1.65 -2.87
N ALA A 380 -36.33 1.41 -3.24
CA ALA A 380 -36.91 1.89 -4.48
C ALA A 380 -37.02 3.41 -4.55
N ALA A 381 -37.47 4.06 -3.47
CA ALA A 381 -38.04 5.41 -3.54
C ALA A 381 -37.42 6.46 -2.64
N TRP A 382 -36.74 6.12 -1.56
CA TRP A 382 -36.30 7.12 -0.59
C TRP A 382 -34.85 7.58 -0.81
N ASN A 383 -34.63 8.88 -1.06
CA ASN A 383 -33.29 9.44 -1.26
C ASN A 383 -32.69 10.13 -0.01
N GLY A 384 -33.38 10.07 1.14
CA GLY A 384 -33.00 10.77 2.37
C GLY A 384 -33.89 11.95 2.71
N THR A 385 -34.50 12.58 1.71
CA THR A 385 -35.36 13.78 1.89
C THR A 385 -36.69 13.69 1.17
N LYS A 386 -36.79 12.85 0.14
CA LYS A 386 -37.96 12.68 -0.71
C LYS A 386 -38.24 11.21 -0.98
N HIS A 387 -39.52 10.88 -1.01
CA HIS A 387 -40.07 9.64 -1.55
C HIS A 387 -40.45 9.87 -3.02
N TRP A 388 -39.87 9.10 -3.93
CA TRP A 388 -40.13 9.17 -5.37
C TRP A 388 -41.30 8.27 -5.78
N ILE A 389 -42.14 8.76 -6.70
CA ILE A 389 -43.34 8.04 -7.18
C ILE A 389 -42.98 6.72 -7.89
N TYR A 390 -41.83 6.67 -8.56
CA TYR A 390 -41.31 5.46 -9.22
C TYR A 390 -39.99 5.03 -8.57
N GLY A 391 -39.54 3.81 -8.85
CA GLY A 391 -38.32 3.19 -8.34
C GLY A 391 -37.00 3.78 -8.89
N PHE A 392 -37.02 5.05 -9.28
CA PHE A 392 -35.89 5.84 -9.77
C PHE A 392 -36.09 7.32 -9.39
N SER A 393 -35.03 8.13 -9.47
CA SER A 393 -35.06 9.53 -9.02
C SER A 393 -35.84 10.50 -9.94
N SER A 394 -37.07 10.16 -10.32
CA SER A 394 -37.99 11.02 -11.09
C SER A 394 -39.44 10.57 -10.91
N ASP A 395 -40.36 11.53 -10.79
CA ASP A 395 -41.81 11.28 -10.67
C ASP A 395 -42.51 11.12 -12.01
N THR A 396 -41.78 11.17 -13.13
CA THR A 396 -42.34 11.16 -14.47
C THR A 396 -41.87 9.92 -15.24
N LEU A 397 -42.84 9.11 -15.68
CA LEU A 397 -42.59 7.99 -16.59
C LEU A 397 -43.10 8.34 -18.00
N THR A 398 -42.20 8.80 -18.87
CA THR A 398 -42.49 9.10 -20.29
C THR A 398 -41.40 8.52 -21.20
N GLY A 399 -41.71 8.35 -22.49
CA GLY A 399 -40.71 8.03 -23.52
C GLY A 399 -40.21 6.58 -23.58
N LYS A 400 -40.73 5.67 -22.74
CA LYS A 400 -40.42 4.21 -22.74
C LYS A 400 -38.94 3.84 -22.64
N ASN A 401 -38.11 4.77 -22.18
CA ASN A 401 -36.66 4.62 -22.10
C ASN A 401 -36.15 4.49 -20.67
N ARG A 402 -37.05 4.37 -19.68
CA ARG A 402 -36.72 4.26 -18.26
C ARG A 402 -37.06 2.92 -17.62
N VAL A 403 -38.11 2.27 -18.10
CA VAL A 403 -38.72 1.09 -17.50
C VAL A 403 -39.33 0.21 -18.59
N ASN A 404 -39.31 -1.11 -18.40
CA ASN A 404 -40.04 -2.06 -19.24
C ASN A 404 -41.47 -2.26 -18.69
N TYR A 405 -42.47 -1.65 -19.33
CA TYR A 405 -43.88 -1.72 -18.97
C TYR A 405 -44.78 -1.63 -20.23
N ASN A 406 -46.07 -1.90 -20.07
CA ASN A 406 -47.06 -1.89 -21.14
C ASN A 406 -47.93 -0.63 -21.08
N ASP A 407 -47.79 0.29 -22.03
CA ASP A 407 -48.84 1.28 -22.27
C ASP A 407 -49.78 0.80 -23.38
N SER A 408 -51.01 1.30 -23.41
CA SER A 408 -52.05 0.89 -24.38
C SER A 408 -51.71 1.13 -25.87
N ASN A 409 -50.47 1.50 -26.18
CA ASN A 409 -49.95 1.62 -27.54
C ASN A 409 -49.26 0.30 -27.96
N PRO A 410 -49.77 -0.41 -28.98
CA PRO A 410 -49.27 -1.73 -29.39
C PRO A 410 -47.83 -1.72 -29.91
N ASN A 411 -47.20 -0.55 -30.09
CA ASN A 411 -45.88 -0.43 -30.70
C ASN A 411 -44.68 -0.51 -29.75
N TYR A 412 -44.81 -0.81 -28.44
CA TYR A 412 -43.61 -1.07 -27.61
C TYR A 412 -43.92 -1.76 -26.28
N VAL A 413 -43.84 -3.09 -26.26
CA VAL A 413 -43.84 -3.97 -25.07
C VAL A 413 -42.80 -5.08 -25.32
N ASN A 414 -41.57 -4.72 -25.71
CA ASN A 414 -40.57 -5.70 -26.13
C ASN A 414 -39.19 -5.07 -26.41
N PRO A 415 -38.36 -4.78 -25.40
CA PRO A 415 -37.10 -4.06 -25.59
C PRO A 415 -36.13 -4.76 -26.54
N LEU A 416 -36.20 -6.10 -26.65
CA LEU A 416 -35.38 -6.90 -27.57
C LEU A 416 -36.14 -7.37 -28.83
N GLY A 417 -37.43 -7.07 -28.96
CA GLY A 417 -38.24 -7.58 -30.07
C GLY A 417 -38.38 -9.11 -30.10
N LEU A 418 -38.38 -9.78 -28.94
CA LEU A 418 -38.60 -11.22 -28.79
C LEU A 418 -39.88 -11.68 -29.50
N THR A 419 -39.87 -12.85 -30.11
CA THR A 419 -41.00 -13.35 -30.91
C THR A 419 -42.16 -13.95 -30.10
N SER A 420 -41.98 -14.11 -28.78
CA SER A 420 -42.95 -14.72 -27.86
C SER A 420 -42.86 -14.07 -26.47
N ALA A 421 -43.91 -14.16 -25.65
CA ALA A 421 -43.85 -13.77 -24.25
C ALA A 421 -43.03 -14.81 -23.43
N PRO A 422 -42.38 -14.42 -22.32
CA PRO A 422 -42.36 -13.08 -21.71
C PRO A 422 -41.41 -12.11 -22.41
N TYR A 423 -41.76 -10.81 -22.38
CA TYR A 423 -40.99 -9.73 -23.01
C TYR A 423 -40.12 -8.95 -21.99
N THR A 424 -39.45 -9.67 -21.09
CA THR A 424 -38.52 -9.06 -20.13
C THR A 424 -37.29 -8.49 -20.83
N SER A 425 -36.63 -7.53 -20.18
CA SER A 425 -35.29 -7.08 -20.54
C SER A 425 -34.23 -7.79 -19.68
N PRO A 426 -32.96 -7.83 -20.11
CA PRO A 426 -31.85 -8.09 -19.19
C PRO A 426 -31.96 -7.16 -17.98
N VAL A 427 -31.58 -7.65 -16.81
CA VAL A 427 -31.53 -6.80 -15.60
C VAL A 427 -30.52 -5.66 -15.82
N GLY A 428 -30.83 -4.47 -15.31
CA GLY A 428 -30.04 -3.26 -15.51
C GLY A 428 -30.07 -2.71 -16.93
N TRP A 429 -31.01 -3.13 -17.78
CA TRP A 429 -31.05 -2.69 -19.18
C TRP A 429 -31.20 -1.17 -19.33
N PHE A 430 -31.94 -0.51 -18.43
CA PHE A 430 -32.17 0.94 -18.46
C PHE A 430 -31.03 1.71 -17.77
N ASN A 431 -29.81 1.54 -18.28
CA ASN A 431 -28.56 2.09 -17.72
C ASN A 431 -28.09 3.40 -18.37
N GLY A 432 -28.79 3.89 -19.40
CA GLY A 432 -28.41 5.13 -20.10
C GLY A 432 -27.55 4.92 -21.34
N THR A 433 -27.09 3.71 -21.61
CA THR A 433 -26.19 3.40 -22.74
C THR A 433 -26.79 2.40 -23.71
N ASN A 434 -27.73 1.57 -23.27
CA ASN A 434 -28.36 0.58 -24.15
C ASN A 434 -29.32 1.23 -25.13
N THR A 435 -29.32 0.72 -26.36
CA THR A 435 -30.24 1.13 -27.43
C THR A 435 -31.02 -0.09 -27.90
N SER A 436 -32.32 0.08 -28.15
CA SER A 436 -33.16 -0.99 -28.67
C SER A 436 -32.63 -1.53 -30.00
N PRO A 437 -32.85 -2.81 -30.34
CA PRO A 437 -32.30 -3.42 -31.56
C PRO A 437 -32.69 -2.72 -32.88
N ASN A 438 -33.80 -1.98 -32.88
CA ASN A 438 -34.27 -1.17 -34.02
C ASN A 438 -33.77 0.30 -34.01
N GLY A 439 -32.88 0.66 -33.08
CA GLY A 439 -32.30 2.01 -32.95
C GLY A 439 -33.26 3.09 -32.46
N SER A 440 -34.53 2.76 -32.18
CA SER A 440 -35.58 3.76 -31.97
C SER A 440 -35.63 4.35 -30.56
N VAL A 441 -35.05 3.66 -29.56
CA VAL A 441 -35.05 4.10 -28.16
C VAL A 441 -33.67 3.87 -27.56
N THR A 442 -33.03 4.95 -27.10
CA THR A 442 -31.86 4.88 -26.20
C THR A 442 -32.35 5.00 -24.77
N THR A 443 -31.90 4.10 -23.91
CA THR A 443 -32.28 4.08 -22.49
C THR A 443 -31.76 5.31 -21.75
N VAL A 444 -32.40 5.63 -20.63
CA VAL A 444 -31.95 6.62 -19.65
C VAL A 444 -31.57 5.88 -18.39
N ASN A 445 -30.50 6.32 -17.71
CA ASN A 445 -30.06 5.72 -16.46
C ASN A 445 -31.14 5.86 -15.38
N SER A 446 -31.87 4.77 -15.14
CA SER A 446 -33.07 4.73 -14.31
C SER A 446 -32.81 3.94 -13.04
N VAL A 447 -31.86 4.47 -12.28
CA VAL A 447 -31.40 3.89 -11.02
C VAL A 447 -32.22 4.44 -9.86
N SER A 448 -32.56 3.58 -8.91
CA SER A 448 -33.14 3.95 -7.62
C SER A 448 -32.18 4.82 -6.80
N PRO A 449 -32.67 5.53 -5.76
CA PRO A 449 -31.82 6.36 -4.92
C PRO A 449 -30.63 5.64 -4.26
N VAL A 450 -30.74 4.32 -4.06
CA VAL A 450 -29.69 3.50 -3.45
C VAL A 450 -28.78 2.80 -4.47
N GLY A 451 -29.04 2.94 -5.77
CA GLY A 451 -28.19 2.35 -6.81
C GLY A 451 -28.70 1.05 -7.45
N ALA A 452 -29.88 0.55 -7.05
CA ALA A 452 -30.52 -0.62 -7.66
C ALA A 452 -31.30 -0.25 -8.93
N TYR A 453 -31.44 -1.21 -9.85
CA TYR A 453 -32.17 -1.08 -11.11
C TYR A 453 -33.46 -1.89 -11.09
N ASP A 454 -34.33 -1.54 -12.04
CA ASP A 454 -35.59 -2.26 -12.33
C ASP A 454 -36.55 -2.34 -11.13
N MET A 455 -36.42 -1.42 -10.18
CA MET A 455 -37.36 -1.27 -9.05
C MET A 455 -38.75 -0.78 -9.52
N SER A 456 -38.93 -0.49 -10.81
CA SER A 456 -40.20 -0.26 -11.48
C SER A 456 -40.21 -1.05 -12.79
N GLY A 457 -41.28 -1.82 -13.04
CA GLY A 457 -41.51 -2.62 -14.24
C GLY A 457 -40.63 -3.87 -14.34
N ASN A 458 -40.44 -4.37 -15.56
CA ASN A 458 -39.80 -5.65 -15.88
C ASN A 458 -40.55 -6.87 -15.30
N VAL A 459 -40.46 -7.12 -13.99
CA VAL A 459 -41.19 -8.19 -13.28
C VAL A 459 -41.67 -7.71 -11.91
N TRP A 460 -42.83 -8.20 -11.48
CA TRP A 460 -43.25 -8.08 -10.09
C TRP A 460 -42.26 -8.84 -9.21
N GLU A 461 -41.95 -8.32 -8.03
CA GLU A 461 -40.95 -8.93 -7.14
C GLU A 461 -41.57 -9.39 -5.83
N TRP A 462 -41.41 -10.67 -5.50
CA TRP A 462 -41.84 -11.22 -4.21
C TRP A 462 -41.11 -10.57 -3.02
N CYS A 463 -41.87 -10.19 -1.99
CA CYS A 463 -41.36 -9.82 -0.66
C CYS A 463 -41.58 -10.94 0.37
N GLY A 464 -40.89 -10.85 1.50
CA GLY A 464 -41.07 -11.82 2.60
C GLY A 464 -42.43 -11.73 3.29
N ASP A 465 -43.06 -10.57 3.26
CA ASP A 465 -44.24 -10.22 4.06
C ASP A 465 -45.51 -10.94 3.61
N TRP A 466 -46.33 -11.33 4.58
CA TRP A 466 -47.73 -11.64 4.33
C TRP A 466 -48.48 -10.34 3.98
N TYR A 467 -49.46 -10.42 3.09
CA TYR A 467 -50.28 -9.28 2.69
C TYR A 467 -51.44 -9.06 3.66
N LEU A 468 -51.62 -7.81 4.08
CA LEU A 468 -52.82 -7.33 4.77
C LEU A 468 -53.11 -5.90 4.34
N ASP A 469 -54.35 -5.66 3.92
CA ASP A 469 -54.84 -4.39 3.38
C ASP A 469 -54.68 -3.22 4.38
N THR A 470 -54.97 -3.49 5.65
CA THR A 470 -54.97 -2.50 6.74
C THR A 470 -53.63 -2.36 7.45
N TYR A 471 -52.58 -3.06 7.01
CA TYR A 471 -51.31 -3.14 7.76
C TYR A 471 -50.68 -1.76 8.03
N TYR A 472 -50.70 -0.85 7.06
CA TYR A 472 -50.11 0.50 7.18
C TYR A 472 -50.83 1.38 8.22
N SER A 473 -52.05 1.03 8.62
CA SER A 473 -52.81 1.79 9.63
C SER A 473 -52.26 1.62 11.06
N GLY A 474 -51.25 0.77 11.26
CA GLY A 474 -50.61 0.52 12.56
C GLY A 474 -49.75 1.67 13.09
N GLY A 475 -49.52 2.73 12.31
CA GLY A 475 -48.68 3.87 12.71
C GLY A 475 -47.19 3.62 12.48
N ALA A 476 -46.33 4.21 13.33
CA ALA A 476 -44.88 4.11 13.15
C ALA A 476 -44.36 2.69 13.44
N MET A 477 -43.49 2.17 12.57
CA MET A 477 -42.98 0.79 12.65
C MET A 477 -41.45 0.76 12.70
N THR A 478 -40.89 -0.31 13.29
CA THR A 478 -39.43 -0.55 13.33
C THR A 478 -39.15 -1.97 12.82
N ASN A 479 -38.33 -2.08 11.78
CA ASN A 479 -38.02 -3.32 11.05
C ASN A 479 -39.25 -4.23 10.80
N PRO A 480 -40.35 -3.70 10.22
CA PRO A 480 -41.55 -4.50 10.01
C PRO A 480 -41.30 -5.65 9.03
N THR A 481 -41.88 -6.81 9.33
CA THR A 481 -41.84 -8.05 8.51
C THR A 481 -43.24 -8.49 8.06
N GLY A 482 -44.20 -7.55 8.07
CA GLY A 482 -45.60 -7.83 7.78
C GLY A 482 -46.35 -8.48 8.95
N PRO A 483 -47.63 -8.81 8.77
CA PRO A 483 -48.42 -9.56 9.74
C PRO A 483 -47.86 -10.98 9.91
N GLY A 484 -48.00 -11.56 11.11
CA GLY A 484 -47.42 -12.88 11.43
C GLY A 484 -48.01 -14.06 10.65
N THR A 485 -49.21 -13.90 10.06
CA THR A 485 -49.91 -14.91 9.26
C THR A 485 -50.69 -14.27 8.12
N GLY A 486 -50.92 -14.99 7.03
CA GLY A 486 -51.74 -14.53 5.91
C GLY A 486 -52.03 -15.64 4.88
N SER A 487 -52.83 -15.30 3.86
CA SER A 487 -53.13 -16.17 2.71
C SER A 487 -52.25 -15.88 1.50
N ASP A 488 -51.81 -14.62 1.35
CA ASP A 488 -51.14 -14.10 0.17
C ASP A 488 -49.86 -13.36 0.55
N ARG A 489 -48.83 -13.45 -0.28
CA ARG A 489 -47.55 -12.75 -0.07
C ARG A 489 -47.51 -11.49 -0.94
N VAL A 490 -46.77 -10.49 -0.48
CA VAL A 490 -46.64 -9.21 -1.17
C VAL A 490 -45.78 -9.34 -2.43
N LEU A 491 -46.18 -8.64 -3.50
CA LEU A 491 -45.33 -8.30 -4.64
C LEU A 491 -45.25 -6.79 -4.87
N ARG A 492 -44.10 -6.31 -5.34
CA ARG A 492 -43.82 -4.88 -5.59
C ARG A 492 -43.25 -4.63 -6.99
N GLY A 493 -43.28 -3.37 -7.45
CA GLY A 493 -42.53 -2.92 -8.64
C GLY A 493 -43.28 -2.87 -9.96
N GLY A 494 -44.34 -3.66 -10.17
CA GLY A 494 -44.99 -3.75 -11.49
C GLY A 494 -44.24 -4.67 -12.45
N ALA A 495 -44.73 -4.86 -13.69
CA ALA A 495 -44.05 -5.73 -14.66
C ALA A 495 -44.26 -5.29 -16.10
N TRP A 496 -43.54 -5.93 -17.02
CA TRP A 496 -43.51 -5.62 -18.45
C TRP A 496 -44.90 -5.57 -19.11
N ASN A 497 -45.87 -6.36 -18.65
CA ASN A 497 -47.21 -6.44 -19.22
C ASN A 497 -48.26 -5.54 -18.52
N HIS A 498 -47.85 -4.73 -17.55
CA HIS A 498 -48.73 -3.82 -16.80
C HIS A 498 -48.48 -2.36 -17.14
N ASN A 499 -49.46 -1.50 -16.88
CA ASN A 499 -49.35 -0.07 -17.14
C ASN A 499 -48.52 0.68 -16.09
N PHE A 500 -48.22 1.95 -16.37
CA PHE A 500 -47.40 2.79 -15.50
C PHE A 500 -47.93 2.89 -14.06
N SER A 501 -49.26 2.85 -13.85
CA SER A 501 -49.87 2.92 -12.51
C SER A 501 -49.58 1.69 -11.65
N ASN A 502 -49.19 0.57 -12.27
CA ASN A 502 -48.71 -0.61 -11.53
C ASN A 502 -47.22 -0.54 -11.20
N CYS A 503 -46.47 0.38 -11.81
CA CYS A 503 -45.02 0.51 -11.63
C CYS A 503 -44.64 1.52 -10.54
N LEU A 504 -45.62 2.06 -9.81
CA LEU A 504 -45.39 3.01 -8.72
C LEU A 504 -44.62 2.32 -7.59
N SER A 505 -43.70 3.06 -6.96
CA SER A 505 -42.91 2.55 -5.83
C SER A 505 -43.79 2.13 -4.65
N ALA A 506 -44.87 2.86 -4.37
CA ALA A 506 -45.84 2.56 -3.31
C ALA A 506 -46.85 1.46 -3.68
N ARG A 507 -46.89 1.00 -4.94
CA ARG A 507 -47.89 0.02 -5.39
C ARG A 507 -47.66 -1.33 -4.74
N ARG A 508 -48.74 -1.88 -4.18
CA ARG A 508 -48.79 -3.21 -3.56
C ARG A 508 -49.61 -4.16 -4.42
N ASN A 509 -49.09 -5.35 -4.66
CA ASN A 509 -49.86 -6.45 -5.22
C ASN A 509 -49.68 -7.69 -4.34
N TYR A 510 -50.51 -8.71 -4.53
CA TYR A 510 -50.45 -9.92 -3.71
C TYR A 510 -51.00 -11.13 -4.45
N TYR A 511 -50.42 -12.28 -4.16
CA TYR A 511 -50.90 -13.58 -4.63
C TYR A 511 -50.54 -14.67 -3.62
N THR A 512 -51.23 -15.81 -3.72
CA THR A 512 -50.90 -16.99 -2.90
C THR A 512 -49.44 -17.41 -3.10
N PRO A 513 -48.75 -17.93 -2.07
CA PRO A 513 -47.34 -18.33 -2.16
C PRO A 513 -47.00 -19.31 -3.29
N ALA A 514 -47.98 -20.13 -3.74
CA ALA A 514 -47.81 -21.11 -4.81
C ALA A 514 -48.02 -20.53 -6.23
N TYR A 515 -48.46 -19.28 -6.34
CA TYR A 515 -48.71 -18.64 -7.62
C TYR A 515 -47.40 -18.48 -8.41
N THR A 516 -47.42 -18.88 -9.68
CA THR A 516 -46.33 -18.63 -10.63
C THR A 516 -46.90 -17.93 -11.87
N ASN A 517 -46.17 -16.97 -12.41
CA ASN A 517 -46.57 -16.31 -13.65
C ASN A 517 -45.34 -15.77 -14.41
N LEU A 518 -45.54 -15.51 -15.69
CA LEU A 518 -44.55 -15.03 -16.65
C LEU A 518 -44.07 -13.58 -16.42
N ASN A 519 -44.60 -12.92 -15.39
CA ASN A 519 -44.31 -11.54 -15.02
C ASN A 519 -43.96 -11.37 -13.53
N SER A 520 -43.72 -12.48 -12.81
CA SER A 520 -43.39 -12.47 -11.38
C SER A 520 -42.04 -13.13 -11.15
N GLY A 521 -41.13 -12.40 -10.52
CA GLY A 521 -39.79 -12.78 -10.12
C GLY A 521 -39.50 -12.35 -8.68
N PHE A 522 -38.23 -12.08 -8.36
CA PHE A 522 -37.82 -11.64 -7.03
C PHE A 522 -36.41 -11.04 -7.06
N ARG A 523 -36.02 -10.38 -5.97
CA ARG A 523 -34.63 -10.04 -5.67
C ARG A 523 -34.27 -10.44 -4.25
N VAL A 524 -32.97 -10.57 -4.00
CA VAL A 524 -32.46 -10.93 -2.68
C VAL A 524 -32.22 -9.71 -1.81
N SER A 525 -32.22 -9.91 -0.50
CA SER A 525 -31.74 -9.00 0.52
C SER A 525 -31.00 -9.78 1.60
N ARG A 526 -30.10 -9.12 2.33
CA ARG A 526 -29.46 -9.69 3.52
C ARG A 526 -29.01 -8.60 4.48
N THR A 527 -28.86 -8.97 5.75
CA THR A 527 -28.15 -8.15 6.74
C THR A 527 -26.78 -8.79 6.97
N PRO A 528 -25.68 -8.17 6.49
CA PRO A 528 -24.35 -8.75 6.65
C PRO A 528 -23.87 -8.69 8.11
N SER A 529 -22.92 -9.56 8.46
CA SER A 529 -22.25 -9.48 9.76
C SER A 529 -21.50 -8.15 9.93
N PRO A 530 -21.44 -7.59 11.15
CA PRO A 530 -20.70 -6.37 11.41
C PRO A 530 -19.20 -6.56 11.12
N LEU A 531 -18.53 -5.46 10.76
CA LEU A 531 -17.08 -5.43 10.59
C LEU A 531 -16.37 -5.52 11.92
N VAL A 532 -15.45 -6.47 12.04
CA VAL A 532 -14.66 -6.68 13.26
C VAL A 532 -13.22 -6.97 12.88
N VAL A 533 -12.28 -6.23 13.48
CA VAL A 533 -10.86 -6.61 13.50
C VAL A 533 -10.69 -7.65 14.62
N LYS A 534 -10.49 -8.91 14.25
CA LYS A 534 -10.36 -10.04 15.19
C LYS A 534 -8.97 -10.12 15.81
N SER A 535 -7.94 -9.79 15.03
CA SER A 535 -6.55 -9.67 15.48
C SER A 535 -5.84 -8.58 14.70
N PHE A 536 -4.87 -7.94 15.33
CA PHE A 536 -4.02 -6.92 14.72
C PHE A 536 -2.63 -6.97 15.37
N SER A 537 -1.58 -6.91 14.57
CA SER A 537 -0.20 -6.82 15.03
C SER A 537 0.69 -6.13 14.00
N VAL A 538 1.64 -5.32 14.44
CA VAL A 538 2.64 -4.68 13.58
C VAL A 538 3.82 -5.62 13.39
N ASN A 539 4.24 -5.85 12.14
CA ASN A 539 5.31 -6.80 11.76
C ASN A 539 5.14 -8.20 12.39
N GLY A 540 3.90 -8.71 12.44
CA GLY A 540 3.59 -10.00 13.06
C GLY A 540 3.82 -10.05 14.59
N GLY A 541 3.81 -8.89 15.26
CA GLY A 541 4.02 -8.79 16.71
C GLY A 541 5.51 -8.66 17.10
N ALA A 542 6.35 -8.18 16.19
CA ALA A 542 7.76 -7.93 16.48
C ALA A 542 7.91 -6.84 17.55
N VAL A 543 8.81 -7.04 18.51
CA VAL A 543 9.04 -6.08 19.60
C VAL A 543 9.81 -4.84 19.16
N ALA A 544 10.55 -4.91 18.05
CA ALA A 544 11.32 -3.80 17.50
C ALA A 544 11.55 -3.95 15.99
N THR A 545 11.85 -2.83 15.33
CA THR A 545 12.24 -2.75 13.91
C THR A 545 13.23 -1.63 13.70
N MET A 546 14.11 -1.77 12.70
CA MET A 546 14.92 -0.67 12.15
C MET A 546 14.28 -0.09 10.88
N ASP A 547 13.33 -0.80 10.28
CA ASP A 547 12.60 -0.33 9.09
C ASP A 547 11.34 0.42 9.52
N PRO A 548 11.22 1.73 9.20
CA PRO A 548 9.99 2.47 9.44
C PRO A 548 8.83 2.00 8.57
N ALA A 549 9.07 1.32 7.44
CA ALA A 549 8.03 0.68 6.66
C ALA A 549 7.63 -0.65 7.32
N VAL A 550 6.46 -0.65 7.97
CA VAL A 550 5.94 -1.81 8.71
C VAL A 550 4.76 -2.45 7.99
N THR A 551 4.58 -3.74 8.23
CA THR A 551 3.43 -4.53 7.78
C THR A 551 2.37 -4.56 8.88
N LEU A 552 1.11 -4.46 8.50
CA LEU A 552 -0.04 -4.48 9.40
C LEU A 552 -0.74 -5.84 9.30
N ASN A 553 -0.29 -6.83 10.07
CA ASN A 553 -0.87 -8.17 10.03
C ASN A 553 -2.21 -8.18 10.78
N ASN A 554 -3.28 -8.61 10.13
CA ASN A 554 -4.62 -8.57 10.74
C ASN A 554 -5.53 -9.68 10.24
N THR A 555 -6.55 -10.01 11.05
CA THR A 555 -7.67 -10.84 10.60
C THR A 555 -8.97 -10.08 10.84
N CYS A 556 -9.87 -10.10 9.85
CA CYS A 556 -11.14 -9.36 9.90
C CYS A 556 -12.34 -10.27 9.61
N ALA A 557 -13.50 -9.91 10.15
CA ALA A 557 -14.81 -10.39 9.71
C ALA A 557 -15.60 -9.24 9.09
N GLY A 558 -16.60 -9.58 8.26
CA GLY A 558 -17.50 -8.61 7.63
C GLY A 558 -17.03 -8.07 6.27
N SER A 559 -16.04 -8.72 5.62
CA SER A 559 -15.54 -8.37 4.28
C SER A 559 -15.16 -6.88 4.13
N PRO A 560 -14.07 -6.44 4.75
CA PRO A 560 -13.59 -5.06 4.64
C PRO A 560 -13.17 -4.73 3.20
N THR A 561 -13.40 -3.51 2.76
CA THR A 561 -12.95 -3.01 1.45
C THR A 561 -11.92 -1.89 1.56
N GLN A 562 -11.86 -1.22 2.72
CA GLN A 562 -10.88 -0.16 3.00
C GLN A 562 -10.31 -0.31 4.41
N TYR A 563 -9.08 0.15 4.61
CA TYR A 563 -8.46 0.32 5.93
C TYR A 563 -8.02 1.75 6.16
N MET A 564 -7.80 2.08 7.42
CA MET A 564 -7.16 3.32 7.85
C MET A 564 -6.19 2.97 8.98
N ALA A 565 -4.98 3.51 8.89
CA ALA A 565 -3.93 3.36 9.90
C ALA A 565 -3.38 4.73 10.29
N SER A 566 -3.01 4.91 11.56
CA SER A 566 -2.44 6.16 12.07
C SER A 566 -1.64 5.93 13.35
N GLU A 567 -0.68 6.81 13.65
CA GLU A 567 -0.06 6.91 14.99
C GLU A 567 -0.85 7.83 15.93
N ASP A 568 -1.88 8.51 15.42
CA ASP A 568 -2.85 9.29 16.21
C ASP A 568 -4.12 8.45 16.46
N PRO A 569 -4.53 8.19 17.72
CA PRO A 569 -5.76 7.46 18.02
C PRO A 569 -7.03 8.13 17.47
N ALA A 570 -7.00 9.44 17.21
CA ALA A 570 -8.11 10.17 16.59
C ALA A 570 -8.12 10.07 15.05
N PHE A 571 -7.09 9.47 14.46
CA PHE A 571 -6.89 9.38 13.01
C PHE A 571 -6.85 10.75 12.31
N THR A 572 -6.40 11.80 12.99
CA THR A 572 -6.35 13.16 12.42
C THR A 572 -5.38 13.17 11.23
N GLY A 573 -5.88 13.56 10.05
CA GLY A 573 -5.08 13.61 8.82
C GLY A 573 -4.82 12.24 8.16
N ALA A 574 -5.31 11.14 8.74
CA ALA A 574 -5.26 9.83 8.10
C ALA A 574 -6.36 9.70 7.03
N SER A 575 -6.10 8.91 5.99
CA SER A 575 -7.04 8.66 4.89
C SER A 575 -7.37 7.18 4.78
N TRP A 576 -8.53 6.89 4.19
CA TRP A 576 -8.91 5.52 3.87
C TRP A 576 -8.16 5.05 2.63
N ALA A 577 -7.57 3.86 2.71
CA ALA A 577 -6.89 3.18 1.62
C ALA A 577 -7.56 1.84 1.30
N THR A 578 -7.35 1.31 0.10
CA THR A 578 -7.87 0.00 -0.30
C THR A 578 -7.36 -1.08 0.64
N TYR A 579 -8.26 -1.94 1.12
CA TYR A 579 -7.89 -3.03 2.02
C TYR A 579 -7.16 -4.14 1.25
N GLY A 580 -5.97 -4.51 1.73
CA GLY A 580 -5.30 -5.77 1.42
C GLY A 580 -5.20 -6.63 2.69
N THR A 581 -4.80 -7.89 2.57
CA THR A 581 -4.69 -8.83 3.71
C THR A 581 -3.54 -8.54 4.67
N ALA A 582 -2.52 -7.79 4.23
CA ALA A 582 -1.41 -7.32 5.06
C ALA A 582 -0.91 -5.95 4.52
N PRO A 583 -1.67 -4.86 4.75
CA PRO A 583 -1.29 -3.55 4.23
C PRO A 583 -0.01 -3.03 4.89
N THR A 584 0.66 -2.08 4.24
CA THR A 584 1.84 -1.41 4.79
C THR A 584 1.51 -0.06 5.40
N PHE A 585 2.34 0.37 6.34
CA PHE A 585 2.28 1.69 6.99
C PHE A 585 3.71 2.17 7.25
N THR A 586 3.97 3.47 7.04
CA THR A 586 5.28 4.06 7.34
C THR A 586 5.19 4.82 8.64
N LEU A 587 5.94 4.37 9.65
CA LEU A 587 6.08 5.05 10.94
C LEU A 587 6.70 6.44 10.76
N SER A 588 6.35 7.38 11.64
CA SER A 588 7.01 8.67 11.71
C SER A 588 8.52 8.52 11.99
N ILE A 589 9.31 9.42 11.41
CA ILE A 589 10.75 9.49 11.63
C ILE A 589 11.08 9.63 13.13
N GLY A 590 12.14 8.95 13.57
CA GLY A 590 12.64 9.01 14.95
C GLY A 590 12.91 7.62 15.53
N VAL A 591 12.92 7.51 16.85
CA VAL A 591 13.14 6.27 17.61
C VAL A 591 12.13 6.12 18.75
N GLY A 592 12.08 4.95 19.39
CA GLY A 592 11.24 4.69 20.55
C GLY A 592 9.96 3.92 20.22
N ALA A 593 9.08 3.77 21.21
CA ALA A 593 7.82 3.05 21.05
C ALA A 593 6.85 3.81 20.13
N ARG A 594 6.37 3.14 19.07
CA ARG A 594 5.40 3.64 18.10
C ARG A 594 4.14 2.78 18.19
N THR A 595 3.00 3.42 18.40
CA THR A 595 1.70 2.73 18.46
C THR A 595 0.94 3.01 17.18
N VAL A 596 0.54 1.97 16.46
CA VAL A 596 -0.28 2.08 15.25
C VAL A 596 -1.71 1.71 15.60
N TYR A 597 -2.64 2.61 15.33
CA TYR A 597 -4.08 2.41 15.39
C TYR A 597 -4.60 2.01 14.02
N PHE A 598 -5.50 1.03 13.97
CA PHE A 598 -5.99 0.43 12.75
C PHE A 598 -7.50 0.18 12.84
N LYS A 599 -8.20 0.51 11.76
CA LYS A 599 -9.61 0.14 11.58
C LYS A 599 -9.91 -0.13 10.11
N VAL A 600 -10.99 -0.86 9.87
CA VAL A 600 -11.46 -1.21 8.54
C VAL A 600 -12.87 -0.70 8.30
N LYS A 601 -13.25 -0.56 7.03
CA LYS A 601 -14.62 -0.25 6.65
C LYS A 601 -15.04 -0.97 5.38
N ASN A 602 -16.35 -0.97 5.14
CA ASN A 602 -16.98 -1.36 3.90
C ASN A 602 -18.17 -0.41 3.63
N ALA A 603 -19.02 -0.74 2.66
CA ALA A 603 -20.19 0.09 2.33
C ALA A 603 -21.27 0.16 3.45
N ILE A 604 -21.16 -0.67 4.48
CA ILE A 604 -22.15 -0.81 5.56
C ILE A 604 -21.73 0.01 6.77
N GLY A 605 -20.43 0.09 7.07
CA GLY A 605 -19.91 0.83 8.22
C GLY A 605 -18.42 0.60 8.47
N GLU A 606 -17.97 1.02 9.65
CA GLU A 606 -16.59 0.87 10.13
C GLU A 606 -16.49 -0.17 11.26
N SER A 607 -15.33 -0.78 11.42
CA SER A 607 -15.01 -1.58 12.61
C SER A 607 -14.68 -0.70 13.81
N GLY A 608 -14.60 -1.34 14.99
CA GLY A 608 -13.84 -0.75 16.10
C GLY A 608 -12.35 -0.56 15.77
N VAL A 609 -11.66 0.22 16.59
CA VAL A 609 -10.22 0.48 16.48
C VAL A 609 -9.44 -0.64 17.18
N ALA A 610 -8.47 -1.21 16.49
CA ALA A 610 -7.42 -2.05 17.06
C ALA A 610 -6.10 -1.29 17.11
N SER A 611 -5.17 -1.71 17.95
CA SER A 611 -3.84 -1.09 18.01
C SER A 611 -2.79 -2.09 18.45
N ASP A 612 -1.55 -1.84 18.03
CA ASP A 612 -0.36 -2.57 18.47
C ASP A 612 0.85 -1.62 18.46
N SER A 613 1.89 -1.97 19.21
CA SER A 613 3.06 -1.12 19.40
C SER A 613 4.34 -1.83 19.02
N ILE A 614 5.26 -1.12 18.37
CA ILE A 614 6.60 -1.59 18.01
C ILE A 614 7.66 -0.56 18.42
N PHE A 615 8.84 -0.99 18.83
CA PHE A 615 9.95 -0.07 19.09
C PHE A 615 10.72 0.22 17.78
N LEU A 616 10.76 1.47 17.35
CA LEU A 616 11.60 1.90 16.23
C LEU A 616 13.03 2.16 16.74
N GLU A 617 13.97 1.35 16.27
CA GLU A 617 15.40 1.47 16.57
C GLU A 617 16.12 2.35 15.54
N PRO A 618 17.27 2.96 15.89
CA PRO A 618 18.11 3.61 14.90
C PRO A 618 18.49 2.60 13.80
N GLN A 619 18.55 3.06 12.57
CA GLN A 619 19.01 2.22 11.47
C GLN A 619 20.49 1.92 11.63
N THR A 620 20.86 0.64 11.61
CA THR A 620 22.25 0.20 11.72
C THR A 620 22.64 -0.71 10.56
N VAL A 621 23.96 -0.82 10.34
CA VAL A 621 24.57 -1.81 9.46
C VAL A 621 25.46 -2.73 10.27
N SER A 622 25.53 -4.01 9.89
CA SER A 622 26.35 -5.00 10.58
C SER A 622 27.75 -5.03 9.99
N VAL A 623 28.76 -4.97 10.87
CA VAL A 623 30.17 -5.11 10.53
C VAL A 623 30.68 -6.44 11.08
N ALA A 624 31.19 -7.29 10.20
CA ALA A 624 31.74 -8.58 10.57
C ALA A 624 33.05 -8.41 11.37
N ALA A 625 33.29 -9.35 12.30
CA ALA A 625 34.55 -9.44 13.02
C ALA A 625 35.73 -9.63 12.04
N GLY A 626 36.88 -9.06 12.37
CA GLY A 626 38.08 -9.26 11.58
C GLY A 626 39.15 -8.20 11.81
N THR A 627 40.25 -8.38 11.09
CA THR A 627 41.38 -7.45 11.10
C THR A 627 41.27 -6.48 9.92
N PHE A 628 41.56 -5.20 10.15
CA PHE A 628 41.87 -4.22 9.11
C PHE A 628 43.15 -3.47 9.44
N ASP A 629 43.70 -2.84 8.43
CA ASP A 629 44.75 -1.84 8.58
C ASP A 629 44.10 -0.47 8.84
N MET A 630 44.43 0.12 9.99
CA MET A 630 43.94 1.42 10.47
C MET A 630 45.05 2.46 10.35
N GLY A 631 44.68 3.71 10.04
CA GLY A 631 45.59 4.82 9.84
C GLY A 631 45.93 5.04 8.37
N ARG A 632 46.88 5.94 8.11
CA ARG A 632 47.33 6.27 6.74
C ARG A 632 48.78 5.90 6.48
N THR A 633 49.17 5.83 5.21
CA THR A 633 50.55 5.57 4.80
C THR A 633 51.38 6.86 4.79
N SER A 634 52.71 6.73 4.90
CA SER A 634 53.64 7.87 4.83
C SER A 634 54.00 8.28 3.39
N ALA A 635 53.50 7.57 2.37
CA ALA A 635 53.79 7.81 0.95
C ALA A 635 52.65 7.26 0.08
N GLY A 636 52.13 8.05 -0.87
CA GLY A 636 50.97 7.68 -1.69
C GLY A 636 49.99 8.83 -1.87
N ASP A 637 48.80 8.55 -2.39
CA ASP A 637 47.73 9.53 -2.66
C ASP A 637 47.18 10.21 -1.38
N ASP A 638 47.39 9.60 -0.21
CA ASP A 638 47.04 10.05 1.13
C ASP A 638 48.14 10.92 1.82
N ALA A 639 49.37 10.90 1.30
CA ALA A 639 50.51 11.57 1.91
C ALA A 639 50.40 13.10 1.88
N ALA A 640 49.72 13.65 0.85
CA ALA A 640 49.64 15.09 0.60
C ALA A 640 48.70 15.87 1.56
N TYR A 641 47.78 15.18 2.25
CA TYR A 641 46.66 15.85 2.95
C TYR A 641 46.47 15.46 4.43
N GLY A 642 47.04 14.34 4.87
CA GLY A 642 46.90 13.86 6.25
C GLY A 642 47.87 14.50 7.25
N GLN A 643 47.59 14.34 8.54
CA GLN A 643 48.40 14.80 9.68
C GLN A 643 49.36 13.72 10.21
N ALA A 644 50.36 14.14 11.00
CA ALA A 644 51.38 13.24 11.54
C ALA A 644 50.80 12.20 12.52
N ASN A 645 49.70 12.52 13.18
CA ASN A 645 49.03 11.69 14.18
C ASN A 645 48.02 10.67 13.60
N GLU A 646 47.98 10.58 12.28
CA GLU A 646 47.26 9.56 11.51
C GLU A 646 48.22 8.42 11.09
N LEU A 647 49.54 8.56 11.37
CA LEU A 647 50.58 7.58 11.12
C LEU A 647 50.89 6.75 12.39
N PRO A 648 51.38 5.50 12.25
CA PRO A 648 51.48 4.72 11.02
C PRO A 648 50.21 3.90 10.74
N VAL A 649 50.12 3.34 9.54
CA VAL A 649 49.24 2.18 9.31
C VAL A 649 49.64 1.05 10.26
N HIS A 650 48.68 0.47 10.96
CA HIS A 650 48.86 -0.66 11.85
C HIS A 650 47.61 -1.54 11.86
N SER A 651 47.76 -2.82 12.19
CA SER A 651 46.64 -3.77 12.13
C SER A 651 45.79 -3.73 13.42
N VAL A 652 44.47 -3.65 13.26
CA VAL A 652 43.50 -3.69 14.36
C VAL A 652 42.49 -4.80 14.13
N THR A 653 42.31 -5.65 15.13
CA THR A 653 41.29 -6.72 15.12
C THR A 653 40.09 -6.29 15.95
N LEU A 654 38.90 -6.32 15.34
CA LEU A 654 37.63 -6.00 15.99
C LEU A 654 36.70 -7.22 16.03
N GLY A 655 35.90 -7.32 17.09
CA GLY A 655 34.73 -8.19 17.12
C GLY A 655 33.65 -7.72 16.15
N ALA A 656 32.57 -8.49 16.00
CA ALA A 656 31.42 -8.06 15.21
C ALA A 656 30.62 -7.00 15.98
N TYR A 657 30.09 -6.02 15.27
CA TYR A 657 29.29 -4.94 15.86
C TYR A 657 28.30 -4.40 14.82
N GLN A 658 27.35 -3.62 15.30
CA GLN A 658 26.46 -2.80 14.51
C GLN A 658 26.84 -1.34 14.70
N ILE A 659 26.82 -0.57 13.62
CA ILE A 659 27.04 0.88 13.65
C ILE A 659 25.89 1.58 12.94
N GLY A 660 25.53 2.78 13.39
CA GLY A 660 24.52 3.61 12.76
C GLY A 660 24.76 3.71 11.27
N LYS A 661 23.74 3.34 10.48
CA LYS A 661 23.73 3.55 9.03
C LYS A 661 23.87 5.03 8.72
N PHE A 662 23.35 5.86 9.61
CA PHE A 662 23.35 7.32 9.57
C PHE A 662 23.85 7.89 10.91
N GLU A 663 24.21 9.17 10.94
CA GLU A 663 24.34 9.94 12.17
C GLU A 663 23.00 10.01 12.92
N ALA A 664 23.06 10.18 14.24
CA ALA A 664 21.87 10.42 15.04
C ALA A 664 21.21 11.74 14.61
N THR A 665 19.92 11.68 14.30
CA THR A 665 19.18 12.82 13.78
C THR A 665 18.65 13.73 14.89
N ASN A 666 18.28 14.96 14.54
CA ASN A 666 17.63 15.88 15.48
C ASN A 666 16.31 15.32 16.04
N GLN A 667 15.54 14.58 15.22
CA GLN A 667 14.30 13.97 15.69
C GLN A 667 14.57 12.87 16.72
N GLU A 668 15.51 11.97 16.45
CA GLU A 668 15.87 10.92 17.39
C GLU A 668 16.36 11.50 18.71
N TYR A 669 17.19 12.54 18.66
CA TYR A 669 17.68 13.22 19.86
C TYR A 669 16.54 13.87 20.65
N CYS A 670 15.55 14.47 19.97
CA CYS A 670 14.35 14.99 20.62
C CYS A 670 13.53 13.88 21.28
N ASP A 671 13.34 12.73 20.62
CA ASP A 671 12.58 11.59 21.17
C ASP A 671 13.21 11.11 22.48
N VAL A 672 14.54 10.96 22.50
CA VAL A 672 15.28 10.54 23.70
C VAL A 672 15.27 11.61 24.79
N LEU A 673 15.41 12.90 24.44
CA LEU A 673 15.30 14.00 25.41
C LEU A 673 13.90 14.10 26.03
N ASN A 674 12.85 13.91 25.24
CA ASN A 674 11.47 13.91 25.74
C ASN A 674 11.24 12.78 26.74
N TRP A 675 11.76 11.59 26.44
CA TRP A 675 11.73 10.47 27.36
C TRP A 675 12.54 10.76 28.65
N ALA A 676 13.73 11.34 28.53
CA ALA A 676 14.58 11.70 29.67
C ALA A 676 13.95 12.83 30.53
N LEU A 677 13.25 13.78 29.90
CA LEU A 677 12.49 14.82 30.58
C LEU A 677 11.36 14.20 31.42
N ALA A 678 10.60 13.26 30.84
CA ALA A 678 9.53 12.56 31.55
C ALA A 678 10.04 11.72 32.73
N LYS A 679 11.28 11.21 32.65
CA LYS A 679 11.98 10.54 33.76
C LYS A 679 12.57 11.50 34.79
N GLY A 680 12.57 12.81 34.52
CA GLY A 680 13.16 13.81 35.40
C GLY A 680 14.68 13.73 35.44
N TYR A 681 15.34 13.33 34.35
CA TYR A 681 16.81 13.22 34.28
C TYR A 681 17.50 14.55 33.93
N LEU A 682 16.79 15.50 33.33
CA LEU A 682 17.40 16.75 32.85
C LEU A 682 17.66 17.74 33.99
N ARG A 683 18.82 18.42 33.95
CA ARG A 683 19.31 19.37 34.96
C ARG A 683 19.69 20.74 34.36
N THR A 684 19.81 21.75 35.22
CA THR A 684 20.46 23.03 34.93
C THR A 684 21.93 23.00 35.36
N ALA A 685 22.71 24.03 35.00
CA ALA A 685 24.10 24.18 35.45
C ALA A 685 24.26 24.24 36.98
N ALA A 686 23.22 24.67 37.69
CA ALA A 686 23.18 24.72 39.14
C ALA A 686 22.65 23.42 39.78
N ASN A 687 22.56 22.33 38.98
CA ASN A 687 22.04 21.02 39.38
C ASN A 687 20.59 21.05 39.89
N ALA A 688 19.79 22.01 39.42
CA ALA A 688 18.34 22.00 39.63
C ALA A 688 17.66 21.20 38.51
N ALA A 689 16.45 20.69 38.73
CA ALA A 689 15.64 20.10 37.66
C ALA A 689 15.43 21.12 36.53
N TRP A 690 15.61 20.68 35.28
CA TRP A 690 15.47 21.57 34.13
C TRP A 690 14.00 21.93 33.89
N ALA A 691 13.69 23.23 33.85
CA ALA A 691 12.32 23.76 33.88
C ALA A 691 11.86 24.35 32.53
N GLY A 692 12.45 23.92 31.41
CA GLY A 692 12.00 24.33 30.07
C GLY A 692 12.78 25.47 29.41
N THR A 693 13.83 26.00 30.05
CA THR A 693 14.61 27.14 29.51
C THR A 693 16.11 26.99 29.75
N GLY A 694 16.92 27.54 28.83
CA GLY A 694 18.38 27.51 28.91
C GLY A 694 19.02 26.22 28.43
N SER A 695 20.33 26.09 28.66
CA SER A 695 21.10 24.88 28.31
C SER A 695 20.75 23.70 29.19
N ILE A 696 20.94 22.48 28.66
CA ILE A 696 20.51 21.23 29.29
C ILE A 696 21.73 20.49 29.80
N TYR A 697 21.66 20.05 31.05
CA TYR A 697 22.72 19.33 31.74
C TYR A 697 22.22 17.97 32.26
N ALA A 698 23.16 17.10 32.63
CA ALA A 698 22.92 15.93 33.47
C ALA A 698 23.85 15.95 34.69
N ASP A 699 23.51 15.13 35.69
CA ASP A 699 24.36 14.88 36.86
C ASP A 699 25.64 14.15 36.42
N ALA A 700 26.82 14.67 36.80
CA ALA A 700 28.09 14.09 36.38
C ALA A 700 28.46 12.81 37.14
N ASP A 701 27.85 12.55 38.29
CA ASP A 701 28.13 11.39 39.15
C ASP A 701 26.87 10.76 39.76
N GLY A 702 25.67 11.15 39.32
CA GLY A 702 24.41 10.56 39.77
C GLY A 702 24.11 10.72 41.26
N ALA A 703 24.91 11.51 41.99
CA ALA A 703 24.85 11.61 43.45
C ALA A 703 23.88 12.69 43.96
N GLY A 704 23.18 13.41 43.07
CA GLY A 704 22.15 14.38 43.42
C GLY A 704 22.67 15.79 43.73
N ALA A 705 21.82 16.62 44.33
CA ALA A 705 22.05 18.06 44.44
C ALA A 705 23.36 18.43 45.18
N GLY A 706 24.22 19.21 44.51
CA GLY A 706 25.49 19.72 45.06
C GLY A 706 26.75 19.24 44.32
N THR A 707 26.61 18.33 43.36
CA THR A 707 27.71 17.81 42.52
C THR A 707 27.86 18.55 41.19
N ALA A 708 28.98 18.32 40.50
CA ALA A 708 29.25 18.88 39.19
C ALA A 708 28.22 18.38 38.16
N THR A 709 27.78 19.24 37.24
CA THR A 709 26.90 18.87 36.13
C THR A 709 27.65 18.93 34.80
N VAL A 710 27.29 18.08 33.85
CA VAL A 710 27.85 18.10 32.49
C VAL A 710 26.86 18.64 31.47
N LEU A 711 27.32 19.55 30.60
CA LEU A 711 26.51 20.12 29.53
C LEU A 711 26.22 19.05 28.48
N LEU A 712 24.96 18.86 28.11
CA LEU A 712 24.54 17.92 27.05
C LEU A 712 24.36 18.64 25.71
N VAL A 713 23.55 19.70 25.72
CA VAL A 713 23.13 20.46 24.54
C VAL A 713 22.70 21.86 24.95
N ASN A 714 22.83 22.83 24.05
CA ASN A 714 22.36 24.20 24.26
C ASN A 714 21.28 24.62 23.24
N PRO A 715 19.98 24.38 23.52
CA PRO A 715 18.89 24.71 22.58
C PRO A 715 18.73 26.22 22.30
N THR A 716 19.25 27.08 23.19
CA THR A 716 19.18 28.54 23.02
C THR A 716 20.19 29.08 22.00
N ASP A 717 21.16 28.26 21.59
CA ASP A 717 22.07 28.61 20.50
C ASP A 717 21.31 28.65 19.17
N SER A 718 21.54 29.68 18.37
CA SER A 718 20.87 29.87 17.07
C SER A 718 21.22 28.79 16.04
N THR A 719 22.36 28.11 16.23
CA THR A 719 22.82 27.02 15.37
C THR A 719 22.33 25.64 15.84
N CYS A 720 21.75 25.54 17.05
CA CYS A 720 21.13 24.30 17.51
C CYS A 720 19.83 24.04 16.75
N ASN A 721 19.62 22.81 16.27
CA ASN A 721 18.49 22.45 15.41
C ASN A 721 17.29 21.88 16.17
N ILE A 722 17.30 21.92 17.51
CA ILE A 722 16.17 21.52 18.36
C ILE A 722 15.65 22.72 19.15
N GLN A 723 14.37 22.69 19.52
CA GLN A 723 13.70 23.69 20.33
C GLN A 723 12.79 23.02 21.36
N PHE A 724 12.41 23.75 22.40
CA PHE A 724 11.46 23.30 23.41
C PHE A 724 10.25 24.23 23.45
N GLY A 725 9.05 23.66 23.36
CA GLY A 725 7.81 24.40 23.40
C GLY A 725 6.67 23.48 23.79
N SER A 726 5.67 24.02 24.51
CA SER A 726 4.49 23.25 24.94
C SER A 726 4.82 21.95 25.70
N GLY A 727 5.95 21.92 26.41
CA GLY A 727 6.38 20.76 27.20
C GLY A 727 7.14 19.67 26.43
N VAL A 728 7.45 19.88 25.14
CA VAL A 728 8.06 18.86 24.27
C VAL A 728 9.24 19.46 23.49
N PHE A 729 10.30 18.67 23.33
CA PHE A 729 11.40 18.94 22.40
C PHE A 729 11.00 18.56 20.98
N THR A 730 11.20 19.48 20.04
CA THR A 730 10.97 19.24 18.61
C THR A 730 12.14 19.75 17.78
N PRO A 731 12.43 19.16 16.62
CA PRO A 731 13.32 19.77 15.65
C PRO A 731 12.80 21.15 15.18
N LYS A 732 13.71 22.05 14.85
CA LYS A 732 13.40 23.36 14.24
C LYS A 732 13.08 23.18 12.75
N THR A 733 12.40 24.17 12.17
CA THR A 733 12.38 24.39 10.73
C THR A 733 13.36 25.52 10.37
N ARG A 734 13.98 25.44 9.19
CA ARG A 734 14.88 26.48 8.67
C ARG A 734 14.45 26.91 7.27
N THR A 735 14.71 28.17 6.94
CA THR A 735 14.39 28.74 5.63
C THR A 735 15.50 28.43 4.62
N GLY A 736 15.12 28.01 3.41
CA GLY A 736 15.99 27.78 2.25
C GLY A 736 15.81 28.83 1.15
N LEU A 737 16.53 28.68 0.03
CA LEU A 737 16.40 29.54 -1.15
C LEU A 737 15.27 29.04 -2.07
N PRO A 738 14.44 29.93 -2.65
CA PRO A 738 14.43 31.40 -2.50
C PRO A 738 13.52 31.88 -1.34
N GLY A 739 14.03 31.97 -0.12
CA GLY A 739 13.46 32.73 1.01
C GLY A 739 12.10 32.29 1.57
N THR A 740 11.36 31.42 0.88
CA THR A 740 10.00 30.98 1.25
C THR A 740 9.90 29.48 1.50
N THR A 741 10.90 28.69 1.07
CA THR A 741 10.95 27.25 1.29
C THR A 741 11.33 26.96 2.75
N SER A 742 10.44 26.29 3.49
CA SER A 742 10.73 25.81 4.85
C SER A 742 11.21 24.36 4.79
N HIS A 743 12.35 24.09 5.41
CA HIS A 743 12.94 22.75 5.53
C HIS A 743 12.84 22.28 6.97
N SER A 744 12.36 21.06 7.18
CA SER A 744 12.41 20.39 8.48
C SER A 744 13.83 19.97 8.80
N MET A 745 14.33 20.28 10.01
CA MET A 745 15.62 19.78 10.48
C MET A 745 15.52 18.40 11.13
N ALA A 746 14.33 17.80 11.18
CA ALA A 746 14.11 16.46 11.75
C ALA A 746 15.07 15.38 11.19
N PRO A 747 15.28 15.24 9.86
CA PRO A 747 16.16 14.21 9.30
C PRO A 747 17.64 14.64 9.22
N HIS A 748 17.99 15.84 9.71
CA HIS A 748 19.38 16.30 9.72
C HIS A 748 20.13 15.72 10.92
N PRO A 749 21.46 15.57 10.84
CA PRO A 749 22.26 15.15 11.98
C PRO A 749 22.09 16.13 13.15
N MET A 750 22.15 15.60 14.36
CA MET A 750 22.18 16.40 15.57
C MET A 750 23.50 17.17 15.66
N VAL A 751 23.42 18.48 15.95
CA VAL A 751 24.58 19.35 16.20
C VAL A 751 24.36 20.20 17.44
N GLN A 752 25.39 20.91 17.92
CA GLN A 752 25.40 21.58 19.23
C GLN A 752 25.27 20.59 20.40
N VAL A 753 25.71 19.36 20.18
CA VAL A 753 25.73 18.28 21.16
C VAL A 753 27.16 18.04 21.64
N SER A 754 27.32 17.91 22.96
CA SER A 754 28.61 17.59 23.57
C SER A 754 28.85 16.08 23.54
N TRP A 755 30.06 15.64 23.91
CA TRP A 755 30.32 14.21 24.09
C TRP A 755 29.40 13.61 25.17
N TRP A 756 29.15 14.35 26.26
CA TRP A 756 28.23 13.93 27.32
C TRP A 756 26.79 13.80 26.79
N GLY A 757 26.34 14.72 25.94
CA GLY A 757 25.02 14.64 25.31
C GLY A 757 24.88 13.39 24.44
N ALA A 758 25.91 13.06 23.68
CA ALA A 758 25.95 11.89 22.82
C ALA A 758 25.95 10.57 23.64
N VAL A 759 26.69 10.51 24.75
CA VAL A 759 26.69 9.35 25.66
C VAL A 759 25.36 9.19 26.39
N ALA A 760 24.79 10.29 26.91
CA ALA A 760 23.48 10.27 27.56
C ALA A 760 22.41 9.76 26.60
N PHE A 761 22.43 10.20 25.34
CA PHE A 761 21.55 9.68 24.30
C PHE A 761 21.67 8.15 24.17
N CYS A 762 22.89 7.61 24.05
CA CYS A 762 23.10 6.18 23.90
C CYS A 762 22.57 5.37 25.10
N ASN A 763 22.87 5.81 26.31
CA ASN A 763 22.42 5.14 27.53
C ASN A 763 20.89 5.22 27.71
N TRP A 764 20.28 6.38 27.47
CA TRP A 764 18.83 6.55 27.59
C TRP A 764 18.08 5.81 26.49
N LEU A 765 18.60 5.78 25.26
CA LEU A 765 18.04 4.95 24.19
C LEU A 765 18.10 3.46 24.55
N SER A 766 19.19 3.03 25.21
CA SER A 766 19.32 1.66 25.72
C SER A 766 18.25 1.38 26.77
N GLU A 767 18.06 2.27 27.74
CA GLU A 767 17.03 2.13 28.78
C GLU A 767 15.62 2.16 28.20
N MET A 768 15.33 3.04 27.23
CA MET A 768 14.08 3.08 26.47
C MET A 768 13.76 1.74 25.83
N ARG A 769 14.79 1.06 25.30
CA ARG A 769 14.67 -0.25 24.64
C ARG A 769 14.66 -1.43 25.61
N GLY A 770 15.01 -1.22 26.88
CA GLY A 770 15.19 -2.26 27.89
C GLY A 770 16.55 -2.99 27.82
N LEU A 771 17.57 -2.35 27.26
CA LEU A 771 18.94 -2.85 27.16
C LEU A 771 19.83 -2.31 28.29
N ALA A 772 20.95 -2.99 28.56
CA ALA A 772 21.93 -2.54 29.55
C ALA A 772 22.68 -1.28 29.06
N SER A 773 22.81 -0.28 29.93
CA SER A 773 23.62 0.91 29.67
C SER A 773 25.10 0.57 29.59
N CYS A 774 25.79 1.11 28.59
CA CYS A 774 27.21 0.82 28.35
C CYS A 774 28.15 1.72 29.17
N TYR A 775 27.69 2.92 29.54
CA TYR A 775 28.44 3.87 30.35
C TYR A 775 27.87 3.94 31.77
N ASP A 776 28.72 4.06 32.79
CA ASP A 776 28.27 4.33 34.15
C ASP A 776 28.13 5.84 34.38
N MET A 777 26.90 6.35 34.24
CA MET A 777 26.60 7.77 34.45
C MET A 777 26.59 8.19 35.94
N ASN A 778 26.82 7.26 36.87
CA ASN A 778 26.94 7.54 38.31
C ASN A 778 28.40 7.65 38.77
N THR A 779 29.35 7.58 37.85
CA THR A 779 30.77 7.74 38.15
C THR A 779 31.33 8.91 37.37
N ALA A 780 32.05 9.79 38.04
CA ALA A 780 32.70 10.95 37.41
C ALA A 780 33.53 10.50 36.19
N GLY A 781 33.31 11.17 35.06
CA GLY A 781 33.96 10.80 33.80
C GLY A 781 33.12 9.92 32.87
N TRP A 782 31.97 9.41 33.35
CA TRP A 782 31.10 8.40 32.73
C TRP A 782 31.89 7.31 32.00
N PRO A 783 32.64 6.47 32.75
CA PRO A 783 33.48 5.45 32.15
C PRO A 783 32.65 4.43 31.38
N LEU A 784 33.21 3.92 30.28
CA LEU A 784 32.66 2.79 29.54
C LEU A 784 32.84 1.52 30.36
N VAL A 785 31.74 0.90 30.81
CA VAL A 785 31.74 -0.29 31.67
C VAL A 785 31.38 -1.58 30.91
N ILE A 786 30.68 -1.45 29.77
CA ILE A 786 30.48 -2.53 28.80
C ILE A 786 31.21 -2.16 27.51
N ALA A 787 32.46 -2.62 27.41
CA ALA A 787 33.34 -2.35 26.26
C ALA A 787 33.21 -3.43 25.17
N PRO A 788 33.42 -3.09 23.89
CA PRO A 788 33.49 -4.09 22.84
C PRO A 788 34.57 -5.14 23.12
N PRO A 789 34.32 -6.42 22.77
CA PRO A 789 33.18 -6.93 22.01
C PRO A 789 32.04 -7.46 22.91
N ALA A 790 31.94 -7.02 24.17
CA ALA A 790 30.89 -7.50 25.07
C ALA A 790 29.51 -7.03 24.59
N PRO A 791 28.49 -7.91 24.55
CA PRO A 791 27.12 -7.52 24.23
C PRO A 791 26.57 -6.48 25.21
N GLY A 792 25.87 -5.48 24.69
CA GLY A 792 25.35 -4.37 25.49
C GLY A 792 24.30 -3.55 24.76
N GLY A 793 23.93 -2.41 25.35
CA GLY A 793 23.10 -1.40 24.71
C GLY A 793 23.85 -0.58 23.67
N TYR A 794 23.26 0.55 23.31
CA TYR A 794 23.87 1.53 22.43
C TYR A 794 25.00 2.28 23.15
N ARG A 795 26.04 2.62 22.40
CA ARG A 795 27.18 3.45 22.81
C ARG A 795 27.70 4.26 21.63
N LEU A 796 28.69 5.10 21.85
CA LEU A 796 29.46 5.66 20.74
C LEU A 796 30.38 4.59 20.14
N PRO A 797 30.64 4.62 18.82
CA PRO A 797 31.66 3.76 18.21
C PRO A 797 33.02 4.04 18.84
N THR A 798 33.87 3.01 18.91
CA THR A 798 35.29 3.28 19.14
C THR A 798 35.88 3.94 17.90
N GLU A 799 37.00 4.63 18.05
CA GLU A 799 37.69 5.26 16.93
C GLU A 799 38.04 4.23 15.84
N ALA A 800 38.48 3.04 16.26
CA ALA A 800 38.77 1.94 15.35
C ALA A 800 37.51 1.36 14.67
N GLU A 801 36.40 1.20 15.40
CA GLU A 801 35.14 0.75 14.81
C GLU A 801 34.59 1.73 13.77
N TRP A 802 34.75 3.03 14.04
CA TRP A 802 34.33 4.06 13.11
C TRP A 802 35.15 3.99 11.81
N GLU A 803 36.49 3.93 11.91
CA GLU A 803 37.37 3.89 10.73
C GLU A 803 37.17 2.61 9.92
N ARG A 804 37.03 1.46 10.58
CA ARG A 804 36.70 0.17 9.95
C ARG A 804 35.43 0.28 9.10
N ALA A 805 34.37 0.87 9.65
CA ALA A 805 33.11 1.02 8.95
C ALA A 805 33.18 2.06 7.81
N ALA A 806 34.03 3.08 7.95
CA ALA A 806 34.19 4.12 6.95
C ALA A 806 34.92 3.62 5.70
N ALA A 807 36.03 2.89 5.88
CA ALA A 807 37.05 2.77 4.84
C ALA A 807 37.41 1.36 4.40
N TRP A 808 37.12 0.31 5.18
CA TRP A 808 37.63 -1.02 4.86
C TRP A 808 36.60 -1.90 4.15
N ASN A 809 36.93 -2.38 2.94
CA ASN A 809 36.06 -3.28 2.17
C ASN A 809 36.45 -4.77 2.22
N GLY A 810 37.48 -5.13 3.00
CA GLY A 810 38.03 -6.49 3.04
C GLY A 810 39.40 -6.62 2.41
N THR A 811 39.74 -5.78 1.43
CA THR A 811 40.99 -5.84 0.67
C THR A 811 41.70 -4.50 0.56
N LYS A 812 40.97 -3.39 0.69
CA LYS A 812 41.46 -2.03 0.55
C LYS A 812 40.90 -1.13 1.65
N HIS A 813 41.77 -0.23 2.10
CA HIS A 813 41.42 0.92 2.93
C HIS A 813 41.22 2.15 2.03
N TRP A 814 40.00 2.68 1.97
CA TRP A 814 39.65 3.85 1.16
C TRP A 814 40.03 5.16 1.86
N ILE A 815 40.47 6.16 1.08
CA ILE A 815 40.90 7.47 1.60
C ILE A 815 39.73 8.26 2.21
N TYR A 816 38.51 8.07 1.69
CA TYR A 816 37.28 8.68 2.20
C TYR A 816 36.32 7.59 2.69
N GLY A 817 35.28 7.98 3.42
CA GLY A 817 34.26 7.11 4.01
C GLY A 817 33.28 6.47 3.00
N PHE A 818 33.74 6.25 1.77
CA PHE A 818 33.00 5.64 0.67
C PHE A 818 33.99 4.96 -0.29
N SER A 819 33.50 4.12 -1.20
CA SER A 819 34.35 3.29 -2.07
C SER A 819 34.99 4.06 -3.25
N SER A 820 35.65 5.19 -2.97
CA SER A 820 36.40 6.00 -3.92
C SER A 820 37.48 6.83 -3.20
N ASP A 821 38.68 6.88 -3.77
CA ASP A 821 39.78 7.72 -3.26
C ASP A 821 39.72 9.17 -3.77
N THR A 822 38.79 9.45 -4.69
CA THR A 822 38.62 10.77 -5.30
C THR A 822 37.41 11.48 -4.71
N LEU A 823 37.63 12.72 -4.25
CA LEU A 823 36.56 13.64 -3.88
C LEU A 823 36.58 14.87 -4.81
N THR A 824 35.76 14.83 -5.86
CA THR A 824 35.57 15.91 -6.83
C THR A 824 34.09 16.25 -7.02
N GLY A 825 33.77 17.46 -7.49
CA GLY A 825 32.41 17.80 -7.95
C GLY A 825 31.35 18.09 -6.88
N LYS A 826 31.68 18.09 -5.58
CA LYS A 826 30.77 18.40 -4.45
C LYS A 826 29.47 17.58 -4.42
N ASN A 827 29.44 16.43 -5.07
CA ASN A 827 28.25 15.58 -5.20
C ASN A 827 28.34 14.28 -4.39
N ARG A 828 29.41 14.09 -3.61
CA ARG A 828 29.63 12.89 -2.80
C ARG A 828 29.49 13.12 -1.29
N VAL A 829 29.91 14.29 -0.81
CA VAL A 829 29.86 14.63 0.62
C VAL A 829 29.63 16.12 0.82
N ASN A 830 29.16 16.51 2.01
CA ASN A 830 28.93 17.89 2.38
C ASN A 830 30.17 18.47 3.09
N TYR A 831 30.92 19.35 2.43
CA TYR A 831 32.17 19.96 2.92
C TYR A 831 32.40 21.35 2.29
N ASN A 832 33.33 22.13 2.82
CA ASN A 832 33.65 23.50 2.42
C ASN A 832 34.97 23.64 1.66
N ASP A 833 35.00 24.19 0.46
CA ASP A 833 36.25 24.54 -0.24
C ASP A 833 36.39 26.04 -0.52
N SER A 834 37.60 26.47 -0.89
CA SER A 834 37.92 27.88 -1.19
C SER A 834 37.20 28.43 -2.43
N ASN A 835 36.36 27.64 -3.09
CA ASN A 835 35.52 28.09 -4.20
C ASN A 835 34.16 28.54 -3.64
N PRO A 836 33.81 29.84 -3.72
CA PRO A 836 32.59 30.40 -3.12
C PRO A 836 31.28 29.80 -3.67
N ASN A 837 31.34 28.99 -4.72
CA ASN A 837 30.19 28.29 -5.26
C ASN A 837 29.97 26.93 -4.56
N TYR A 838 29.28 27.02 -3.43
CA TYR A 838 28.37 26.04 -2.80
C TYR A 838 28.88 25.12 -1.69
N VAL A 839 28.37 25.34 -0.47
CA VAL A 839 28.44 24.50 0.75
C VAL A 839 27.10 24.63 1.48
N ASN A 840 26.05 24.16 0.83
CA ASN A 840 24.70 24.32 1.35
C ASN A 840 23.71 23.45 0.56
N PRO A 841 23.70 22.12 0.74
CA PRO A 841 22.95 21.20 -0.13
C PRO A 841 21.47 21.52 -0.27
N LEU A 842 20.86 22.21 0.70
CA LEU A 842 19.46 22.64 0.70
C LEU A 842 19.24 24.15 0.47
N GLY A 843 20.30 24.93 0.25
CA GLY A 843 20.17 26.39 0.10
C GLY A 843 19.68 27.11 1.36
N LEU A 844 19.91 26.57 2.57
CA LEU A 844 19.57 27.18 3.86
C LEU A 844 20.15 28.59 4.00
N THR A 845 19.37 29.54 4.51
CA THR A 845 19.82 30.94 4.63
C THR A 845 20.69 31.19 5.86
N SER A 846 20.82 30.23 6.78
CA SER A 846 21.63 30.34 8.00
C SER A 846 22.22 28.99 8.42
N ALA A 847 23.43 29.04 8.97
CA ALA A 847 24.16 27.87 9.46
C ALA A 847 23.44 27.21 10.67
N PRO A 848 23.55 25.88 10.84
CA PRO A 848 24.44 24.96 10.12
C PRO A 848 23.90 24.51 8.75
N TYR A 849 24.80 24.31 7.79
CA TYR A 849 24.49 23.89 6.42
C TYR A 849 24.58 22.38 6.22
N THR A 850 24.16 21.61 7.23
CA THR A 850 24.06 20.13 7.16
C THR A 850 23.06 19.69 6.11
N SER A 851 23.28 18.53 5.50
CA SER A 851 22.27 17.82 4.70
C SER A 851 21.47 16.86 5.58
N PRO A 852 20.27 16.42 5.16
CA PRO A 852 19.64 15.24 5.73
C PRO A 852 20.62 14.06 5.71
N VAL A 853 20.53 13.18 6.69
CA VAL A 853 21.34 11.96 6.68
C VAL A 853 20.99 11.10 5.47
N GLY A 854 21.99 10.46 4.86
CA GLY A 854 21.85 9.68 3.63
C GLY A 854 21.59 10.51 2.37
N TRP A 855 21.81 11.84 2.40
CA TRP A 855 21.52 12.70 1.25
C TRP A 855 22.30 12.32 -0.02
N PHE A 856 23.54 11.86 0.14
CA PHE A 856 24.40 11.48 -0.99
C PHE A 856 24.18 10.02 -1.42
N ASN A 857 22.95 9.73 -1.86
CA ASN A 857 22.49 8.38 -2.22
C ASN A 857 22.42 8.12 -3.74
N GLY A 858 22.75 9.11 -4.58
CA GLY A 858 22.72 8.97 -6.04
C GLY A 858 21.45 9.50 -6.71
N THR A 859 20.42 9.87 -5.94
CA THR A 859 19.12 10.27 -6.50
C THR A 859 18.75 11.71 -6.20
N ASN A 860 19.35 12.32 -5.17
CA ASN A 860 19.01 13.69 -4.77
C ASN A 860 19.69 14.73 -5.66
N THR A 861 19.00 15.83 -5.94
CA THR A 861 19.52 16.98 -6.69
C THR A 861 19.46 18.23 -5.83
N SER A 862 20.49 19.09 -5.90
CA SER A 862 20.50 20.37 -5.20
C SER A 862 19.30 21.25 -5.62
N PRO A 863 18.76 22.11 -4.74
CA PRO A 863 17.58 22.95 -5.02
C PRO A 863 17.67 23.84 -6.27
N ASN A 864 18.89 24.17 -6.71
CA ASN A 864 19.15 24.95 -7.92
C ASN A 864 19.37 24.08 -9.17
N GLY A 865 19.21 22.76 -9.08
CA GLY A 865 19.38 21.80 -10.18
C GLY A 865 20.82 21.56 -10.63
N SER A 866 21.83 22.18 -9.99
CA SER A 866 23.20 22.19 -10.50
C SER A 866 24.03 20.96 -10.17
N VAL A 867 23.63 20.17 -9.16
CA VAL A 867 24.40 19.01 -8.70
C VAL A 867 23.44 17.87 -8.33
N THR A 868 23.52 16.76 -9.06
CA THR A 868 22.93 15.47 -8.64
C THR A 868 23.96 14.70 -7.82
N THR A 869 23.53 14.20 -6.66
CA THR A 869 24.36 13.42 -5.76
C THR A 869 24.82 12.12 -6.40
N VAL A 870 25.95 11.61 -5.95
CA VAL A 870 26.48 10.28 -6.26
C VAL A 870 26.38 9.44 -5.00
N ASN A 871 26.01 8.16 -5.15
CA ASN A 871 25.92 7.24 -4.04
C ASN A 871 27.27 7.10 -3.34
N SER A 872 27.38 7.66 -2.14
CA SER A 872 28.60 7.75 -1.35
C SER A 872 28.47 6.93 -0.08
N VAL A 873 28.09 5.67 -0.29
CA VAL A 873 27.97 4.67 0.75
C VAL A 873 29.35 4.09 1.09
N SER A 874 29.57 3.85 2.38
CA SER A 874 30.75 3.16 2.88
C SER A 874 30.73 1.68 2.47
N PRO A 875 31.87 0.97 2.54
CA PRO A 875 31.94 -0.44 2.18
C PRO A 875 31.00 -1.36 2.97
N VAL A 876 30.56 -0.94 4.16
CA VAL A 876 29.63 -1.72 5.00
C VAL A 876 28.18 -1.25 4.90
N GLY A 877 27.89 -0.26 4.03
CA GLY A 877 26.52 0.24 3.83
C GLY A 877 26.13 1.47 4.65
N ALA A 878 27.07 2.09 5.39
CA ALA A 878 26.81 3.32 6.14
C ALA A 878 26.97 4.57 5.25
N TYR A 879 26.27 5.64 5.57
CA TYR A 879 26.33 6.91 4.87
C TYR A 879 26.96 7.99 5.74
N ASP A 880 27.38 9.07 5.07
CA ASP A 880 27.92 10.29 5.70
C ASP A 880 29.14 10.01 6.60
N MET A 881 29.90 8.95 6.30
CA MET A 881 31.17 8.65 6.98
C MET A 881 32.28 9.65 6.56
N SER A 882 31.97 10.62 5.71
CA SER A 882 32.85 11.73 5.33
C SER A 882 32.00 13.00 5.14
N GLY A 883 32.40 14.11 5.75
CA GLY A 883 31.69 15.38 5.70
C GLY A 883 30.42 15.40 6.55
N ASN A 884 29.53 16.35 6.26
CA ASN A 884 28.30 16.64 7.00
C ASN A 884 28.57 17.11 8.45
N VAL A 885 28.95 16.22 9.37
CA VAL A 885 29.33 16.54 10.75
C VAL A 885 30.51 15.70 11.21
N TRP A 886 31.36 16.29 12.05
CA TRP A 886 32.31 15.53 12.84
C TRP A 886 31.55 14.63 13.81
N GLU A 887 32.03 13.42 14.04
CA GLU A 887 31.32 12.48 14.91
C GLU A 887 32.12 12.13 16.13
N TRP A 888 31.51 12.30 17.31
CA TRP A 888 32.09 11.88 18.57
C TRP A 888 32.31 10.36 18.62
N CYS A 889 33.53 9.94 18.96
CA CYS A 889 33.84 8.56 19.33
C CYS A 889 33.89 8.39 20.87
N GLY A 890 33.81 7.15 21.34
CA GLY A 890 33.91 6.83 22.76
C GLY A 890 35.30 7.10 23.37
N ASP A 891 36.33 7.16 22.53
CA ASP A 891 37.74 7.17 22.90
C ASP A 891 38.20 8.52 23.48
N TRP A 892 39.09 8.44 24.48
CA TRP A 892 39.93 9.59 24.82
C TRP A 892 40.95 9.84 23.71
N TYR A 893 41.32 11.10 23.49
CA TYR A 893 42.30 11.48 22.49
C TYR A 893 43.71 11.44 23.09
N LEU A 894 44.62 10.76 22.39
CA LEU A 894 46.06 10.83 22.59
C LEU A 894 46.75 10.63 21.25
N ASP A 895 47.69 11.52 20.95
CA ASP A 895 48.39 11.59 19.65
C ASP A 895 49.16 10.29 19.35
N THR A 896 49.81 9.73 20.36
CA THR A 896 50.69 8.56 20.23
C THR A 896 50.01 7.22 20.50
N TYR A 897 48.70 7.18 20.79
CA TYR A 897 48.03 5.94 21.22
C TYR A 897 48.18 4.79 20.21
N TYR A 898 48.03 5.11 18.93
CA TYR A 898 48.09 4.15 17.82
C TYR A 898 49.52 3.88 17.31
N SER A 899 50.56 4.40 17.97
CA SER A 899 51.96 4.23 17.56
C SER A 899 52.58 2.86 17.93
N GLY A 900 51.88 2.04 18.72
CA GLY A 900 52.43 0.87 19.42
C GLY A 900 52.32 -0.50 18.74
N GLY A 901 51.83 -0.59 17.49
CA GLY A 901 51.68 -1.86 16.76
C GLY A 901 50.25 -2.43 16.79
N ALA A 902 50.10 -3.74 16.60
CA ALA A 902 48.79 -4.36 16.42
C ALA A 902 47.92 -4.34 17.69
N MET A 903 46.62 -4.08 17.54
CA MET A 903 45.66 -3.99 18.66
C MET A 903 44.43 -4.87 18.45
N THR A 904 43.72 -5.16 19.55
CA THR A 904 42.47 -5.92 19.54
C THR A 904 41.42 -5.19 20.35
N ASN A 905 40.27 -4.87 19.74
CA ASN A 905 39.16 -4.10 20.32
C ASN A 905 39.61 -2.85 21.10
N PRO A 906 40.43 -1.95 20.53
CA PRO A 906 40.89 -0.76 21.24
C PRO A 906 39.72 0.17 21.57
N THR A 907 39.76 0.74 22.78
CA THR A 907 38.80 1.74 23.29
C THR A 907 39.47 3.09 23.58
N GLY A 908 40.65 3.32 23.00
CA GLY A 908 41.48 4.47 23.28
C GLY A 908 42.20 4.41 24.65
N PRO A 909 42.92 5.46 25.02
CA PRO A 909 43.57 5.61 26.33
C PRO A 909 42.53 5.57 27.46
N GLY A 910 42.90 5.06 28.63
CA GLY A 910 41.98 4.99 29.78
C GLY A 910 41.54 6.35 30.34
N THR A 911 42.32 7.42 30.10
CA THR A 911 42.05 8.79 30.58
C THR A 911 42.56 9.83 29.57
N GLY A 912 41.97 11.02 29.54
CA GLY A 912 42.44 12.13 28.71
C GLY A 912 41.76 13.46 29.06
N SER A 913 42.18 14.54 28.37
CA SER A 913 41.53 15.86 28.44
C SER A 913 40.47 16.06 27.35
N ASP A 914 40.63 15.37 26.22
CA ASP A 914 39.86 15.58 24.99
C ASP A 914 39.34 14.24 24.44
N ARG A 915 38.20 14.28 23.74
CA ARG A 915 37.58 13.11 23.09
C ARG A 915 37.76 13.18 21.59
N VAL A 916 37.82 12.01 20.97
CA VAL A 916 38.06 11.87 19.52
C VAL A 916 36.81 12.26 18.72
N LEU A 917 37.04 12.91 17.59
CA LEU A 917 36.08 13.14 16.51
C LEU A 917 36.59 12.62 15.17
N ARG A 918 35.71 12.06 14.34
CA ARG A 918 36.03 11.50 13.02
C ARG A 918 35.09 12.02 11.92
N GLY A 919 35.49 11.91 10.65
CA GLY A 919 34.61 12.13 9.49
C GLY A 919 34.66 13.50 8.81
N GLY A 920 35.09 14.57 9.47
CA GLY A 920 35.04 15.92 8.88
C GLY A 920 33.63 16.52 8.93
N ALA A 921 33.45 17.79 8.52
CA ALA A 921 32.13 18.42 8.56
C ALA A 921 31.90 19.42 7.44
N TRP A 922 30.64 19.86 7.29
CA TRP A 922 30.19 20.76 6.24
C TRP A 922 31.01 22.06 6.12
N ASN A 923 31.55 22.61 7.21
CA ASN A 923 32.32 23.85 7.19
C ASN A 923 33.84 23.68 7.03
N HIS A 924 34.32 22.46 6.80
CA HIS A 924 35.76 22.14 6.65
C HIS A 924 36.11 21.69 5.24
N ASN A 925 37.38 21.85 4.87
CA ASN A 925 37.90 21.39 3.58
C ASN A 925 37.95 19.86 3.43
N PHE A 926 38.07 19.43 2.17
CA PHE A 926 38.10 18.00 1.82
C PHE A 926 39.19 17.22 2.58
N SER A 927 40.33 17.84 2.90
CA SER A 927 41.40 17.19 3.66
C SER A 927 41.04 16.88 5.11
N ASN A 928 39.95 17.43 5.63
CA ASN A 928 39.38 17.03 6.91
C ASN A 928 38.34 15.92 6.80
N CYS A 929 37.91 15.54 5.59
CA CYS A 929 36.93 14.49 5.37
C CYS A 929 37.56 13.11 5.17
N LEU A 930 38.88 12.98 5.33
CA LEU A 930 39.60 11.71 5.16
C LEU A 930 39.11 10.70 6.20
N SER A 931 39.01 9.43 5.80
CA SER A 931 38.59 8.34 6.68
C SER A 931 39.53 8.18 7.87
N ALA A 932 40.83 8.39 7.70
CA ALA A 932 41.85 8.34 8.75
C ALA A 932 41.96 9.62 9.60
N ARG A 933 41.22 10.69 9.25
CA ARG A 933 41.37 12.00 9.90
C ARG A 933 40.88 11.97 11.34
N ARG A 934 41.69 12.51 12.24
CA ARG A 934 41.41 12.64 13.67
C ARG A 934 41.26 14.10 14.04
N ASN A 935 40.21 14.44 14.78
CA ASN A 935 40.08 15.73 15.46
C ASN A 935 39.74 15.48 16.94
N TYR A 936 39.83 16.51 17.77
CA TYR A 936 39.58 16.38 19.20
C TYR A 936 39.06 17.67 19.81
N TYR A 937 38.18 17.51 20.80
CA TYR A 937 37.69 18.60 21.64
C TYR A 937 37.45 18.11 23.06
N THR A 938 37.45 19.03 24.02
CA THR A 938 37.05 18.72 25.39
C THR A 938 35.64 18.13 25.42
N PRO A 939 35.32 17.19 26.32
CA PRO A 939 34.01 16.52 26.37
C PRO A 939 32.79 17.45 26.49
N ALA A 940 32.97 18.65 27.07
CA ALA A 940 31.91 19.63 27.27
C ALA A 940 31.72 20.59 26.08
N TYR A 941 32.59 20.53 25.07
CA TYR A 941 32.53 21.43 23.92
C TYR A 941 31.30 21.12 23.05
N THR A 942 30.56 22.16 22.67
CA THR A 942 29.45 22.08 21.70
C THR A 942 29.70 23.05 20.56
N ASN A 943 29.32 22.68 19.35
CA ASN A 943 29.48 23.53 18.17
C ASN A 943 28.48 23.13 17.07
N LEU A 944 28.46 23.90 15.98
CA LEU A 944 27.56 23.73 14.84
C LEU A 944 27.95 22.61 13.85
N ASN A 945 29.03 21.88 14.11
CA ASN A 945 29.61 20.93 13.17
C ASN A 945 30.03 19.59 13.78
N SER A 946 29.64 19.31 15.03
CA SER A 946 29.88 18.03 15.72
C SER A 946 28.54 17.39 16.07
N GLY A 947 28.38 16.15 15.62
CA GLY A 947 27.30 15.22 15.93
C GLY A 947 27.88 13.88 16.39
N PHE A 948 27.14 12.81 16.18
CA PHE A 948 27.56 11.45 16.55
C PHE A 948 26.69 10.40 15.86
N ARG A 949 27.13 9.15 15.89
CA ARG A 949 26.30 7.99 15.57
C ARG A 949 26.41 6.93 16.65
N VAL A 950 25.45 6.00 16.67
CA VAL A 950 25.45 4.90 17.64
C VAL A 950 26.26 3.71 17.13
N SER A 951 26.79 2.93 18.05
CA SER A 951 27.36 1.59 17.85
C SER A 951 26.82 0.66 18.94
N ARG A 952 26.74 -0.62 18.63
CA ARG A 952 26.29 -1.66 19.57
C ARG A 952 26.91 -2.99 19.20
N THR A 953 27.21 -3.80 20.21
CA THR A 953 27.45 -5.24 20.02
C THR A 953 26.17 -5.97 20.43
N PRO A 954 25.39 -6.54 19.46
CA PRO A 954 24.05 -7.04 19.72
C PRO A 954 23.96 -8.16 20.75
#